data_AF-A0AAE3GS21-F1
#
_entry.id   AF-A0AAE3GS21-F1
#
_cell.length_a   1.000
_cell.length_b   1.000
_cell.length_c   1.000
_cell.angle_alpha   90.00
_cell.angle_beta   90.00
_cell.angle_gamma   90.00
#
_symmetry.space_group_name_H-M   'P 1'
#
loop_
_entity.id
_entity.type
_entity.pdbx_description
1 polymer ?
#
loop_
_entity_poly.entity_id
_entity_poly.type
_entity_poly.pdbx_seq_one_letter_code
_entity_poly.pdbx_strand_id
1 'polypeptide(L)'
;MSLKNNRILPLITLLILINPHPVWGSTNAGSRSVNCDRSQASSVNLSQNYSTISRGKFNPSSKSLNRPKTASFNLSPNPSPSRRGVFLHSLLPLEGRGVGGVRFSLSQHNENQTKLLLSQIFAPSINAYSTRPYPEIEIPNEFTDPRQIQSQLLAKIALNYAKIGQPDVAEQIFSKAISLAETIKADDSKTSAWQDIAINLAKAGKLSDALKLVQRFNFSPNFNQSWLLGNIAVALAEDGQLSEALQIAKKIPDTSQENSALNQIAYQFTEAGKLSDALEVVKLLDSNSDALQGIADKYARIGKFAEALEIAQRIQDGGSKNRALANIATSYGKARKFSDGLQIAQKIEYEDLKNSALTNIAIDLAVAGRMADVLQLIQTFDNYSKKIAVVDIAIKLAEIGQFSEDLPIDQTLTEDDEKGYLLAAVVTKLAAAGNLDDASKIAQIIEMEYFQVIALSEISTYYERGGKRELAKNILKQGFQIANTIKNPEHKAETFGIIAAKYIENGQIELSKSILSQSIEIARNIPEREQQESSLFLISSNLVEVGAVSEALQIANSFNDEVKQLAITQIVFKLIEIKEYSQALDLVSHPETEHLKREVMRKIGSDLLNSGDDRKFDRLLELAENSENDIFKEWGLANIAVELAAAGERERGLQMAQTLTNQEMKASALIKIAESYRKSGQNERISGILKEGWEIVESAIIATKNSENLSAKASLLGKIAVQFAAAGEMEKSQELLTQILKLIQPIPDSYQKADLLGDIARDLGYGGQFTQALELAQNISREPQKSEVLAIIASTMAAESGQFEQVLRVIATIPNDSRRGLIFSNIVLDAKKPEDCDRILPLVETITDNFAKNIALGAVASCFTQTGQTSRSLQIVETISEPDPKIWALRDVATSLAKAGNSQEALKIAQTIPDESTKTSTVSQIAFILAQMGKLDEALGVAKTISEPSGKADIFSTVAVKLAEKGQESQATSLFAQALELASTISDDYDKAYMLRRISFTLAEAKKFDQALKVAETISNPTLKDEVLSYTAIKLGESGDVKKAIEVVKTISDTSQKIWPLTKFPAQIVAGGETAQAESILTQIGNLLQGTPDDLVKVINLHNLAIAWVKIGNTDTAVELAQSMSFKSDKFDTLGGIAYELTLAGKLDGAMKVVETITDDSGKFKVLIQIAQALIENEHKEQAIKILDRAVAIANRI
;
A
#
# COMPACT_ATOMS: atom_id res chain seq x y z
N MET A 1 30.04 41.48 -16.30
CA MET A 1 31.48 41.28 -16.54
C MET A 1 31.92 39.97 -15.90
N SER A 2 33.15 39.52 -16.14
CA SER A 2 33.68 38.24 -15.63
C SER A 2 33.66 38.14 -14.10
N LEU A 3 33.09 37.05 -13.58
CA LEU A 3 33.72 36.26 -12.52
C LEU A 3 33.57 34.77 -12.87
N LYS A 4 34.60 34.21 -13.50
CA LYS A 4 34.80 32.76 -13.53
C LYS A 4 35.39 32.35 -12.18
N ASN A 5 34.74 31.44 -11.46
CA ASN A 5 35.37 30.43 -10.59
C ASN A 5 34.30 29.49 -10.01
N ASN A 6 34.22 28.26 -10.51
CA ASN A 6 33.40 27.21 -9.89
C ASN A 6 34.17 26.61 -8.69
N ARG A 7 34.07 27.27 -7.53
CA ARG A 7 34.50 26.77 -6.20
C ARG A 7 33.58 27.31 -5.09
N ILE A 8 32.27 27.21 -5.30
CA ILE A 8 31.18 27.41 -4.32
C ILE A 8 30.02 26.47 -4.69
N LEU A 9 30.34 25.23 -5.03
CA LEU A 9 29.39 24.15 -5.33
C LEU A 9 29.55 22.93 -4.39
N PRO A 10 30.74 22.62 -3.83
CA PRO A 10 30.85 21.65 -2.73
C PRO A 10 29.91 21.94 -1.56
N LEU A 11 29.77 23.21 -1.15
CA LEU A 11 28.87 23.62 -0.05
C LEU A 11 27.38 23.25 -0.23
N ILE A 12 26.86 23.20 -1.46
CA ILE A 12 25.50 22.70 -1.73
C ILE A 12 25.50 21.18 -1.93
N THR A 13 26.63 20.61 -2.32
CA THR A 13 26.78 19.17 -2.59
C THR A 13 26.81 18.34 -1.30
N LEU A 14 27.44 18.83 -0.22
CA LEU A 14 27.48 18.12 1.08
C LEU A 14 26.12 18.03 1.79
N LEU A 15 25.14 18.85 1.38
CA LEU A 15 23.75 18.81 1.85
C LEU A 15 22.79 18.12 0.86
N ILE A 16 23.28 17.58 -0.26
CA ILE A 16 22.46 16.94 -1.31
C ILE A 16 22.97 15.53 -1.70
N LEU A 17 24.25 15.18 -1.50
CA LEU A 17 24.80 13.85 -1.86
C LEU A 17 24.85 12.84 -0.71
N ILE A 18 23.67 12.50 -0.15
CA ILE A 18 23.39 11.11 0.26
C ILE A 18 22.09 10.64 -0.43
N ASN A 19 22.07 10.75 -1.77
CA ASN A 19 21.35 9.88 -2.71
C ASN A 19 21.66 10.33 -4.15
N PRO A 20 22.01 9.40 -5.06
CA PRO A 20 21.02 9.08 -6.09
C PRO A 20 20.94 7.59 -6.48
N HIS A 21 19.71 7.05 -6.45
CA HIS A 21 19.29 5.79 -7.07
C HIS A 21 18.92 5.96 -8.57
N PRO A 22 19.65 5.38 -9.55
CA PRO A 22 18.99 4.84 -10.77
C PRO A 22 19.77 3.71 -11.51
N VAL A 23 19.34 2.45 -11.68
CA VAL A 23 18.13 1.70 -11.29
C VAL A 23 18.60 0.36 -10.62
N TRP A 24 17.90 -0.77 -10.47
CA TRP A 24 17.45 -1.71 -11.54
C TRP A 24 16.57 -2.87 -11.00
N GLY A 25 15.67 -3.38 -11.85
CA GLY A 25 15.79 -4.79 -12.25
C GLY A 25 15.21 -5.92 -11.40
N SER A 26 14.22 -5.72 -10.51
CA SER A 26 13.14 -6.72 -10.25
C SER A 26 12.19 -6.29 -9.11
N THR A 27 11.39 -5.22 -9.25
CA THR A 27 10.02 -5.23 -9.85
C THR A 27 8.90 -5.99 -9.12
N ASN A 28 8.84 -5.99 -7.78
CA ASN A 28 7.63 -6.48 -7.08
C ASN A 28 6.50 -5.42 -7.21
N ALA A 29 5.95 -5.31 -8.42
CA ALA A 29 5.03 -4.26 -8.83
C ALA A 29 4.14 -4.71 -10.02
N GLY A 30 3.10 -5.49 -9.73
CA GLY A 30 1.83 -4.81 -9.47
C GLY A 30 1.66 -4.73 -7.95
N SER A 31 0.83 -3.85 -7.38
CA SER A 31 -0.23 -3.05 -7.98
C SER A 31 0.15 -1.65 -8.51
N ARG A 32 -0.44 -1.31 -9.67
CA ARG A 32 -1.19 -0.05 -9.90
C ARG A 32 -0.47 1.29 -9.66
N SER A 33 0.49 1.63 -10.51
CA SER A 33 0.29 2.83 -11.35
C SER A 33 -0.36 2.36 -12.67
N VAL A 34 -1.24 3.08 -13.37
CA VAL A 34 -1.63 4.51 -13.32
C VAL A 34 -0.50 5.45 -13.75
N ASN A 35 0.18 5.10 -14.85
CA ASN A 35 0.78 6.12 -15.71
C ASN A 35 -0.28 6.63 -16.70
N CYS A 36 -0.89 7.77 -16.37
CA CYS A 36 -1.54 8.62 -17.37
C CYS A 36 -0.46 9.32 -18.20
N ASP A 37 0.18 8.60 -19.14
CA ASP A 37 1.29 9.18 -19.91
C ASP A 37 0.78 10.15 -20.99
N ARG A 38 0.90 11.45 -20.71
CA ARG A 38 0.53 12.54 -21.61
C ARG A 38 1.63 12.81 -22.64
N SER A 39 1.61 12.10 -23.77
CA SER A 39 2.16 12.65 -25.03
C SER A 39 1.40 12.10 -26.25
N GLN A 40 0.69 12.90 -27.06
CA GLN A 40 1.02 14.23 -27.56
C GLN A 40 -0.22 15.05 -27.94
N ALA A 41 -0.24 16.33 -27.56
CA ALA A 41 -1.04 17.36 -28.25
C ALA A 41 -0.31 18.71 -28.17
N SER A 42 0.46 19.01 -29.23
CA SER A 42 0.99 20.33 -29.61
C SER A 42 1.47 21.29 -28.51
N SER A 43 2.78 21.56 -28.52
CA SER A 43 3.32 22.83 -28.04
C SER A 43 2.71 24.00 -28.82
N VAL A 44 1.84 24.80 -28.17
CA VAL A 44 1.42 26.12 -28.67
C VAL A 44 1.79 27.17 -27.63
N ASN A 45 2.81 27.97 -27.95
CA ASN A 45 3.20 29.10 -27.12
C ASN A 45 2.11 30.18 -27.13
N LEU A 46 1.71 30.64 -25.93
CA LEU A 46 1.14 31.98 -25.74
C LEU A 46 2.10 32.91 -24.97
N SER A 47 3.40 32.76 -25.24
CA SER A 47 4.43 33.73 -24.87
C SER A 47 4.66 34.74 -26.03
N GLN A 48 3.70 35.63 -26.31
CA GLN A 48 3.98 36.87 -27.06
C GLN A 48 2.88 37.95 -26.96
N ASN A 49 2.84 38.65 -25.84
CA ASN A 49 3.07 40.09 -25.89
C ASN A 49 4.59 40.24 -25.63
N TYR A 50 5.42 40.90 -26.45
CA TYR A 50 5.16 41.96 -27.42
C TYR A 50 5.75 41.70 -28.82
N SER A 51 5.22 42.45 -29.79
CA SER A 51 5.87 42.89 -31.04
C SER A 51 6.47 41.86 -32.01
N THR A 52 5.80 41.70 -33.15
CA THR A 52 6.47 41.91 -34.46
C THR A 52 5.45 42.36 -35.51
N ILE A 53 5.69 43.50 -36.15
CA ILE A 53 4.95 43.94 -37.33
C ILE A 53 5.78 43.63 -38.59
N SER A 54 5.10 43.11 -39.60
CA SER A 54 5.51 43.00 -41.02
C SER A 54 6.61 42.01 -41.44
N ARG A 55 6.17 40.99 -42.19
CA ARG A 55 6.60 40.63 -43.57
C ARG A 55 8.10 40.60 -43.92
N GLY A 56 8.55 39.48 -44.53
CA GLY A 56 9.52 39.55 -45.63
C GLY A 56 10.35 38.31 -45.96
N LYS A 57 9.97 37.58 -47.01
CA LYS A 57 10.76 36.49 -47.67
C LYS A 57 12.21 36.90 -47.97
N PHE A 58 13.20 35.98 -47.85
CA PHE A 58 13.97 35.37 -48.98
C PHE A 58 15.19 34.49 -48.55
N ASN A 59 15.80 33.85 -49.56
CA ASN A 59 16.75 32.73 -49.55
C ASN A 59 18.19 33.00 -49.02
N PRO A 60 19.02 31.94 -48.83
CA PRO A 60 20.31 32.01 -48.11
C PRO A 60 21.58 32.15 -48.99
N SER A 61 22.65 32.65 -48.37
CA SER A 61 24.08 32.52 -48.76
C SER A 61 24.96 33.13 -47.64
N SER A 62 26.27 32.96 -47.50
CA SER A 62 27.23 31.86 -47.78
C SER A 62 28.62 32.30 -47.24
N LYS A 63 29.60 31.38 -47.12
CA LYS A 63 31.06 31.66 -46.94
C LYS A 63 31.53 32.30 -45.61
N SER A 64 32.82 32.37 -45.27
CA SER A 64 33.88 31.32 -45.12
C SER A 64 35.24 31.95 -44.78
N LEU A 65 36.09 31.26 -43.99
CA LEU A 65 37.56 31.45 -43.85
C LEU A 65 38.01 32.78 -43.17
N ASN A 66 39.03 32.84 -42.30
CA ASN A 66 40.38 32.24 -42.37
C ASN A 66 41.01 31.90 -40.99
N ARG A 67 42.05 31.04 -41.00
CA ARG A 67 43.14 30.91 -40.00
C ARG A 67 44.48 31.07 -40.75
N PRO A 68 45.62 31.43 -40.11
CA PRO A 68 46.57 30.36 -39.71
C PRO A 68 47.53 30.65 -38.52
N LYS A 69 47.95 29.58 -37.81
CA LYS A 69 49.33 29.22 -37.31
C LYS A 69 50.18 30.27 -36.54
N THR A 70 51.00 29.98 -35.52
CA THR A 70 51.42 28.78 -34.72
C THR A 70 52.23 29.32 -33.51
N ALA A 71 52.58 28.62 -32.42
CA ALA A 71 52.45 27.21 -31.97
C ALA A 71 51.99 27.22 -30.47
N SER A 72 52.30 26.34 -29.50
CA SER A 72 53.13 25.12 -29.40
C SER A 72 52.66 24.20 -28.25
N PHE A 73 53.31 23.04 -28.11
CA PHE A 73 53.29 22.05 -27.01
C PHE A 73 51.97 21.69 -26.28
N ASN A 74 51.53 20.46 -26.57
CA ASN A 74 50.90 19.45 -25.70
C ASN A 74 49.85 19.86 -24.67
N LEU A 75 48.58 19.62 -25.01
CA LEU A 75 47.60 18.96 -24.14
C LEU A 75 46.52 18.28 -25.02
N SER A 76 46.12 17.04 -24.69
CA SER A 76 45.09 16.24 -25.38
C SER A 76 44.81 14.94 -24.60
N PRO A 77 43.65 14.28 -24.76
CA PRO A 77 42.34 14.79 -25.18
C PRO A 77 41.29 14.63 -24.06
N ASN A 78 40.05 15.11 -24.25
CA ASN A 78 38.89 14.47 -23.58
C ASN A 78 37.55 14.73 -24.32
N PRO A 79 36.90 13.71 -24.91
CA PRO A 79 35.50 13.76 -25.32
C PRO A 79 34.58 13.34 -24.17
N SER A 80 33.38 13.92 -24.08
CA SER A 80 32.41 13.65 -23.00
C SER A 80 31.46 12.47 -23.31
N PRO A 81 31.43 11.39 -22.50
CA PRO A 81 30.43 10.33 -22.60
C PRO A 81 29.33 10.47 -21.51
N SER A 82 28.18 9.85 -21.77
CA SER A 82 27.07 9.64 -20.82
C SER A 82 27.36 8.48 -19.83
N ARG A 83 26.63 8.44 -18.71
CA ARG A 83 26.57 7.28 -17.79
C ARG A 83 25.15 7.06 -17.23
N ARG A 84 24.89 5.82 -16.80
CA ARG A 84 23.76 5.37 -15.96
C ARG A 84 24.29 4.76 -14.65
N GLY A 85 23.41 4.32 -13.75
CA GLY A 85 23.74 3.55 -12.53
C GLY A 85 23.73 4.39 -11.24
N VAL A 86 23.41 3.88 -10.04
CA VAL A 86 22.90 2.55 -9.59
C VAL A 86 21.99 2.75 -8.34
N PHE A 87 21.16 1.77 -7.95
CA PHE A 87 20.31 1.76 -6.72
C PHE A 87 21.08 1.47 -5.40
N LEU A 88 20.74 2.11 -4.26
CA LEU A 88 21.31 1.78 -2.93
C LEU A 88 20.44 2.22 -1.72
N HIS A 89 19.71 1.29 -1.08
CA HIS A 89 18.75 1.56 0.01
C HIS A 89 19.20 0.99 1.38
N SER A 90 18.56 1.44 2.48
CA SER A 90 18.53 0.86 3.86
C SER A 90 19.76 1.08 4.77
N LEU A 91 19.66 1.34 6.09
CA LEU A 91 18.51 1.67 6.99
C LEU A 91 19.02 2.25 8.35
N LEU A 92 18.14 2.35 9.38
CA LEU A 92 18.35 2.50 10.85
C LEU A 92 17.93 3.85 11.48
N PRO A 93 17.70 3.90 12.81
CA PRO A 93 16.60 3.30 13.55
C PRO A 93 15.64 4.39 14.10
N LEU A 94 14.46 4.03 14.62
CA LEU A 94 13.55 4.99 15.27
C LEU A 94 12.89 4.42 16.52
N GLU A 95 13.13 5.07 17.66
CA GLU A 95 12.25 5.00 18.85
C GLU A 95 11.61 6.39 19.10
N GLY A 96 10.27 6.43 19.15
CA GLY A 96 9.51 7.37 19.96
C GLY A 96 9.66 8.89 19.74
N ARG A 97 9.18 9.43 18.60
CA ARG A 97 8.66 10.82 18.53
C ARG A 97 7.37 10.92 17.74
N GLY A 98 6.46 11.78 18.22
CA GLY A 98 5.22 12.12 17.54
C GLY A 98 5.44 13.11 16.39
N VAL A 99 4.47 13.19 15.48
CA VAL A 99 4.56 14.00 14.25
C VAL A 99 3.70 15.26 14.36
N GLY A 100 4.32 16.39 14.74
CA GLY A 100 3.76 17.73 14.55
C GLY A 100 3.97 18.19 13.10
N GLY A 101 2.88 18.45 12.37
CA GLY A 101 2.88 18.45 10.90
C GLY A 101 3.33 19.73 10.17
N VAL A 102 3.75 19.57 8.91
CA VAL A 102 3.54 20.54 7.82
C VAL A 102 2.56 19.92 6.84
N ARG A 103 1.63 20.71 6.31
CA ARG A 103 0.61 20.25 5.38
C ARG A 103 1.17 20.08 3.96
N PHE A 104 1.28 18.83 3.50
CA PHE A 104 0.93 18.50 2.12
C PHE A 104 -0.57 18.16 2.07
N SER A 105 -1.26 18.56 1.01
CA SER A 105 -2.67 18.24 0.79
C SER A 105 -2.82 16.83 0.21
N LEU A 106 -2.73 15.82 1.09
CA LEU A 106 -3.17 14.47 0.77
C LEU A 106 -4.70 14.44 0.72
N SER A 107 -5.26 13.94 -0.38
CA SER A 107 -6.69 13.65 -0.49
C SER A 107 -7.02 12.31 0.19
N GLN A 108 -8.22 12.18 0.74
CA GLN A 108 -8.64 11.00 1.51
C GLN A 108 -8.71 9.69 0.68
N HIS A 109 -8.59 9.78 -0.65
CA HIS A 109 -8.58 8.63 -1.56
C HIS A 109 -7.45 7.62 -1.29
N ASN A 110 -6.36 8.05 -0.64
CA ASN A 110 -5.18 7.20 -0.41
C ASN A 110 -5.16 6.47 0.93
N GLU A 111 -5.93 6.85 1.95
CA GLU A 111 -5.89 6.12 3.25
C GLU A 111 -6.43 4.69 3.10
N ASN A 112 -7.57 4.52 2.43
CA ASN A 112 -8.17 3.20 2.23
C ASN A 112 -7.37 2.34 1.24
N GLN A 113 -6.73 2.94 0.23
CA GLN A 113 -5.77 2.20 -0.61
C GLN A 113 -4.52 1.78 0.17
N THR A 114 -4.04 2.59 1.12
CA THR A 114 -2.86 2.25 1.94
C THR A 114 -3.15 1.10 2.91
N LYS A 115 -4.33 1.09 3.57
CA LYS A 115 -4.78 -0.06 4.38
C LYS A 115 -4.93 -1.34 3.55
N LEU A 116 -5.60 -1.24 2.39
CA LEU A 116 -5.80 -2.40 1.52
C LEU A 116 -4.46 -2.97 1.01
N LEU A 117 -3.50 -2.13 0.63
CA LEU A 117 -2.14 -2.56 0.27
C LEU A 117 -1.42 -3.25 1.44
N LEU A 118 -1.49 -2.70 2.65
CA LEU A 118 -0.84 -3.30 3.83
C LEU A 118 -1.40 -4.69 4.17
N SER A 119 -2.70 -4.92 3.94
CA SER A 119 -3.30 -6.26 4.06
C SER A 119 -2.78 -7.29 3.03
N GLN A 120 -2.31 -6.81 1.86
CA GLN A 120 -1.90 -7.65 0.74
C GLN A 120 -0.38 -7.90 0.69
N ILE A 121 0.43 -7.05 1.32
CA ILE A 121 1.91 -7.11 1.24
C ILE A 121 2.54 -8.18 2.15
N PHE A 122 1.84 -8.63 3.20
CA PHE A 122 2.38 -9.59 4.21
C PHE A 122 1.74 -11.00 4.17
N ALA A 123 1.23 -11.44 3.02
CA ALA A 123 0.57 -12.75 2.88
C ALA A 123 1.32 -13.77 1.98
N PRO A 124 2.33 -14.47 2.52
CA PRO A 124 2.74 -15.77 1.95
C PRO A 124 2.86 -16.92 2.98
N SER A 125 2.08 -16.93 4.08
CA SER A 125 1.97 -18.12 4.96
C SER A 125 0.66 -18.25 5.76
N ILE A 126 -0.45 -17.66 5.31
CA ILE A 126 -1.75 -17.71 6.01
C ILE A 126 -2.86 -18.09 5.02
N ASN A 127 -3.08 -19.38 4.78
CA ASN A 127 -4.29 -19.84 4.08
C ASN A 127 -4.65 -21.33 4.34
N ALA A 128 -5.08 -21.66 5.56
CA ALA A 128 -5.73 -22.94 5.84
C ALA A 128 -6.70 -22.87 7.04
N TYR A 129 -8.01 -22.96 6.75
CA TYR A 129 -9.12 -23.14 7.68
C TYR A 129 -9.49 -22.01 8.67
N SER A 130 -10.75 -21.58 8.55
CA SER A 130 -11.55 -20.78 9.49
C SER A 130 -11.09 -19.35 9.83
N THR A 131 -10.61 -18.61 8.84
CA THR A 131 -10.98 -17.18 8.73
C THR A 131 -11.77 -16.99 7.44
N ARG A 132 -13.07 -16.67 7.56
CA ARG A 132 -13.66 -15.76 6.57
C ARG A 132 -12.87 -14.45 6.70
N PRO A 133 -12.57 -13.71 5.62
CA PRO A 133 -12.30 -12.29 5.78
C PRO A 133 -13.56 -11.71 6.42
N TYR A 134 -13.50 -11.36 7.70
CA TYR A 134 -14.56 -10.55 8.31
C TYR A 134 -14.61 -9.27 7.45
N PRO A 135 -15.75 -8.93 6.84
CA PRO A 135 -15.82 -7.71 6.04
C PRO A 135 -15.46 -6.57 6.97
N GLU A 136 -14.41 -5.80 6.64
CA GLU A 136 -13.93 -4.73 7.51
C GLU A 136 -15.12 -3.83 7.83
N ILE A 137 -15.53 -3.83 9.10
CA ILE A 137 -16.57 -2.93 9.58
C ILE A 137 -15.86 -1.60 9.80
N GLU A 138 -15.60 -0.91 8.68
CA GLU A 138 -15.41 0.53 8.66
C GLU A 138 -16.66 1.15 9.29
N ILE A 139 -16.49 1.56 10.54
CA ILE A 139 -17.34 2.56 11.20
C ILE A 139 -16.82 3.90 10.65
N PRO A 140 -17.64 4.70 9.94
CA PRO A 140 -17.16 5.98 9.41
C PRO A 140 -16.62 6.89 10.51
N ASN A 141 -15.50 7.56 10.24
CA ASN A 141 -14.77 8.39 11.22
C ASN A 141 -15.61 9.58 11.73
N GLU A 142 -16.12 9.50 12.96
CA GLU A 142 -16.57 10.57 13.90
C GLU A 142 -17.42 11.76 13.37
N PHE A 143 -17.85 11.78 12.11
CA PHE A 143 -18.31 13.01 11.42
C PHE A 143 -19.51 12.87 10.47
N THR A 144 -20.21 11.74 10.52
CA THR A 144 -21.30 11.34 9.62
C THR A 144 -22.70 11.52 10.23
N ASP A 145 -23.75 11.60 9.39
CA ASP A 145 -25.13 11.64 9.89
C ASP A 145 -25.43 10.35 10.69
N PRO A 146 -25.94 10.41 11.93
CA PRO A 146 -26.22 9.18 12.69
C PRO A 146 -27.16 8.22 11.95
N ARG A 147 -28.03 8.75 11.09
CA ARG A 147 -28.95 7.97 10.25
C ARG A 147 -28.25 7.29 9.08
N GLN A 148 -27.12 7.81 8.59
CA GLN A 148 -26.22 7.07 7.69
C GLN A 148 -25.71 5.85 8.40
N ILE A 149 -25.08 6.04 9.57
CA ILE A 149 -24.51 4.94 10.35
C ILE A 149 -25.63 3.92 10.59
N GLN A 150 -26.73 4.31 11.22
CA GLN A 150 -27.90 3.46 11.43
C GLN A 150 -28.39 2.73 10.16
N SER A 151 -28.41 3.35 8.98
CA SER A 151 -28.85 2.67 7.74
C SER A 151 -27.79 1.72 7.15
N GLN A 152 -26.49 2.04 7.21
CA GLN A 152 -25.40 1.08 6.94
C GLN A 152 -25.50 -0.15 7.85
N LEU A 153 -25.71 0.12 9.14
CA LEU A 153 -25.83 -0.88 10.19
C LEU A 153 -27.10 -1.73 9.99
N LEU A 154 -28.24 -1.13 9.65
CA LEU A 154 -29.47 -1.85 9.27
C LEU A 154 -29.31 -2.62 7.94
N ALA A 155 -28.49 -2.15 7.00
CA ALA A 155 -28.15 -2.88 5.77
C ALA A 155 -27.36 -4.17 6.06
N LYS A 156 -26.35 -4.04 6.92
CA LYS A 156 -25.51 -5.14 7.40
C LYS A 156 -26.35 -6.13 8.22
N ILE A 157 -27.31 -5.66 9.02
CA ILE A 157 -28.37 -6.49 9.65
C ILE A 157 -29.23 -7.20 8.58
N ALA A 158 -29.71 -6.49 7.56
CA ALA A 158 -30.62 -7.05 6.57
C ALA A 158 -29.96 -8.10 5.66
N LEU A 159 -28.67 -7.93 5.32
CA LEU A 159 -27.87 -8.99 4.67
C LEU A 159 -27.78 -10.24 5.54
N ASN A 160 -27.56 -10.06 6.84
CA ASN A 160 -27.50 -11.16 7.79
C ASN A 160 -28.87 -11.87 7.93
N TYR A 161 -29.97 -11.12 7.95
CA TYR A 161 -31.34 -11.67 7.85
C TYR A 161 -31.60 -12.40 6.52
N ALA A 162 -31.07 -11.90 5.39
CA ALA A 162 -31.18 -12.59 4.10
C ALA A 162 -30.42 -13.92 4.12
N LYS A 163 -29.20 -13.93 4.70
CA LYS A 163 -28.34 -15.12 4.83
C LYS A 163 -28.92 -16.24 5.70
N ILE A 164 -29.78 -15.95 6.70
CA ILE A 164 -30.53 -17.02 7.42
C ILE A 164 -31.74 -17.59 6.68
N GLY A 165 -32.09 -17.05 5.51
CA GLY A 165 -33.33 -17.40 4.83
C GLY A 165 -34.56 -16.81 5.52
N GLN A 166 -34.46 -15.58 6.04
CA GLN A 166 -35.59 -14.74 6.45
C GLN A 166 -35.77 -13.60 5.45
N PRO A 167 -36.10 -13.89 4.17
CA PRO A 167 -36.12 -12.87 3.11
C PRO A 167 -37.15 -11.77 3.38
N ASP A 168 -38.28 -12.08 3.99
CA ASP A 168 -39.34 -11.09 4.27
C ASP A 168 -38.93 -10.11 5.38
N VAL A 169 -38.22 -10.60 6.41
CA VAL A 169 -37.67 -9.75 7.49
C VAL A 169 -36.45 -8.98 6.98
N ALA A 170 -35.61 -9.60 6.16
CA ALA A 170 -34.53 -8.93 5.44
C ALA A 170 -35.08 -7.82 4.54
N GLU A 171 -36.16 -8.06 3.81
CA GLU A 171 -36.79 -7.09 2.93
C GLU A 171 -37.50 -5.98 3.71
N GLN A 172 -38.06 -6.26 4.89
CA GLN A 172 -38.56 -5.22 5.80
C GLN A 172 -37.44 -4.37 6.40
N ILE A 173 -36.30 -4.96 6.78
CA ILE A 173 -35.17 -4.21 7.37
C ILE A 173 -34.34 -3.51 6.30
N PHE A 174 -34.20 -4.09 5.10
CA PHE A 174 -33.74 -3.37 3.92
C PHE A 174 -34.70 -2.22 3.64
N SER A 175 -36.02 -2.44 3.52
CA SER A 175 -37.00 -1.36 3.37
C SER A 175 -36.91 -0.31 4.48
N LYS A 176 -36.56 -0.70 5.71
CA LYS A 176 -36.29 0.25 6.81
C LYS A 176 -35.00 1.04 6.58
N ALA A 177 -33.89 0.39 6.23
CA ALA A 177 -32.61 1.03 5.91
C ALA A 177 -32.74 2.00 4.72
N ILE A 178 -33.42 1.55 3.66
CA ILE A 178 -33.85 2.29 2.48
C ILE A 178 -34.68 3.52 2.90
N SER A 179 -35.77 3.34 3.65
CA SER A 179 -36.64 4.44 4.09
C SER A 179 -35.95 5.44 5.04
N LEU A 180 -35.05 4.95 5.90
CA LEU A 180 -34.26 5.77 6.80
C LEU A 180 -33.26 6.60 6.02
N ALA A 181 -32.58 5.97 5.07
CA ALA A 181 -31.62 6.63 4.23
C ALA A 181 -32.29 7.60 3.24
N GLU A 182 -33.50 7.30 2.76
CA GLU A 182 -34.40 8.27 2.12
C GLU A 182 -34.60 9.54 2.98
N THR A 183 -34.70 9.42 4.31
CA THR A 183 -34.79 10.59 5.21
C THR A 183 -33.48 11.36 5.41
N ILE A 184 -32.32 10.79 5.04
CA ILE A 184 -31.05 11.50 5.21
C ILE A 184 -31.06 12.71 4.27
N LYS A 185 -30.90 13.89 4.90
CA LYS A 185 -30.83 15.20 4.23
C LYS A 185 -29.41 15.52 3.79
N ALA A 186 -28.45 15.03 4.56
CA ALA A 186 -27.09 14.86 4.14
C ALA A 186 -27.06 13.78 3.03
N ASP A 187 -27.46 14.13 1.81
CA ASP A 187 -27.35 13.30 0.60
C ASP A 187 -26.02 12.49 0.59
N ASP A 188 -24.79 12.97 0.42
CA ASP A 188 -23.56 12.15 0.67
C ASP A 188 -23.17 11.81 2.14
N SER A 189 -24.16 11.64 3.01
CA SER A 189 -24.14 10.68 4.13
C SER A 189 -25.05 9.47 3.79
N LYS A 190 -26.21 9.71 3.15
CA LYS A 190 -26.96 8.76 2.30
C LYS A 190 -25.96 8.07 1.36
N THR A 191 -25.14 8.84 0.64
CA THR A 191 -24.05 8.32 -0.19
C THR A 191 -22.82 8.04 0.65
N SER A 192 -23.08 7.01 1.45
CA SER A 192 -22.23 6.15 2.25
C SER A 192 -23.16 5.12 2.92
N ALA A 193 -24.34 5.57 3.39
CA ALA A 193 -25.46 4.75 3.89
C ALA A 193 -25.77 3.53 3.03
N TRP A 194 -26.00 3.74 1.74
CA TRP A 194 -26.34 2.64 0.86
C TRP A 194 -25.10 2.02 0.20
N GLN A 195 -23.84 2.44 0.46
CA GLN A 195 -22.64 1.74 -0.11
C GLN A 195 -22.77 0.31 0.31
N ASP A 196 -22.93 0.24 1.63
CA ASP A 196 -23.35 -0.91 2.34
C ASP A 196 -24.68 -1.42 1.81
N ILE A 197 -25.79 -0.68 1.71
CA ILE A 197 -27.05 -1.29 1.22
C ILE A 197 -26.93 -1.96 -0.17
N ALA A 198 -26.43 -1.33 -1.25
CA ALA A 198 -26.36 -2.03 -2.54
C ALA A 198 -25.16 -2.96 -2.71
N ILE A 199 -23.97 -2.72 -2.12
CA ILE A 199 -22.92 -3.77 -2.10
C ILE A 199 -23.39 -4.97 -1.25
N ASN A 200 -24.13 -4.75 -0.17
CA ASN A 200 -24.71 -5.84 0.62
C ASN A 200 -25.95 -6.46 -0.05
N LEU A 201 -26.71 -5.76 -0.91
CA LEU A 201 -27.69 -6.43 -1.78
C LEU A 201 -27.01 -7.24 -2.88
N ALA A 202 -25.94 -6.72 -3.48
CA ALA A 202 -25.13 -7.44 -4.45
C ALA A 202 -24.61 -8.75 -3.84
N LYS A 203 -23.98 -8.64 -2.66
CA LYS A 203 -23.47 -9.75 -1.85
C LYS A 203 -24.57 -10.55 -1.11
N ALA A 204 -25.84 -10.14 -1.16
CA ALA A 204 -26.98 -10.95 -0.75
C ALA A 204 -27.47 -11.89 -1.88
N GLY A 205 -26.83 -11.88 -3.06
CA GLY A 205 -27.42 -12.44 -4.27
C GLY A 205 -28.68 -11.67 -4.71
N LYS A 206 -28.98 -10.53 -4.07
CA LYS A 206 -29.98 -9.56 -4.49
C LYS A 206 -29.40 -8.57 -5.52
N LEU A 207 -28.34 -8.94 -6.21
CA LEU A 207 -27.69 -8.27 -7.35
C LEU A 207 -28.72 -7.50 -8.25
N SER A 208 -29.81 -8.10 -8.78
CA SER A 208 -30.86 -7.31 -9.52
C SER A 208 -31.42 -6.13 -8.76
N ASP A 209 -31.60 -6.31 -7.47
CA ASP A 209 -32.14 -5.34 -6.54
C ASP A 209 -31.04 -4.46 -5.95
N ALA A 210 -29.78 -4.87 -6.03
CA ALA A 210 -28.63 -4.00 -5.91
C ALA A 210 -28.62 -3.00 -7.06
N LEU A 211 -29.15 -3.32 -8.26
CA LEU A 211 -29.37 -2.34 -9.34
C LEU A 211 -30.67 -1.59 -9.29
N LYS A 212 -31.72 -2.30 -8.86
CA LYS A 212 -32.92 -1.67 -8.35
C LYS A 212 -32.61 -0.93 -7.04
N LEU A 213 -31.33 -0.88 -6.65
CA LEU A 213 -30.70 0.13 -5.83
C LEU A 213 -29.75 1.07 -6.63
N VAL A 214 -28.90 0.58 -7.54
CA VAL A 214 -28.01 1.41 -8.36
C VAL A 214 -28.79 2.54 -9.04
N GLN A 215 -30.06 2.40 -9.38
CA GLN A 215 -30.67 3.23 -10.42
C GLN A 215 -31.49 4.46 -9.94
N ARG A 216 -32.78 4.43 -9.56
CA ARG A 216 -33.77 5.58 -9.58
C ARG A 216 -33.58 6.78 -8.61
N PHE A 217 -32.45 6.92 -7.93
CA PHE A 217 -32.09 8.17 -7.24
C PHE A 217 -31.36 9.14 -8.17
N ASN A 218 -30.97 10.35 -7.72
CA ASN A 218 -29.92 11.15 -8.39
C ASN A 218 -28.71 11.37 -7.43
N PHE A 219 -27.50 11.01 -7.86
CA PHE A 219 -26.20 11.11 -7.16
C PHE A 219 -25.62 12.48 -7.60
N SER A 220 -24.53 13.00 -7.01
CA SER A 220 -23.82 14.23 -7.43
C SER A 220 -23.42 14.29 -8.94
N PRO A 221 -22.53 15.23 -9.38
CA PRO A 221 -21.94 15.28 -10.71
C PRO A 221 -20.45 15.66 -10.67
N ASN A 222 -19.88 15.57 -9.45
CA ASN A 222 -18.62 16.00 -8.83
C ASN A 222 -17.82 14.89 -8.14
N PHE A 223 -18.42 14.33 -7.09
CA PHE A 223 -18.51 12.89 -6.94
C PHE A 223 -19.42 12.47 -8.15
N ASN A 224 -19.15 11.36 -8.82
CA ASN A 224 -18.59 11.10 -10.17
C ASN A 224 -19.02 9.60 -10.70
N GLN A 225 -19.54 9.24 -11.90
CA GLN A 225 -20.14 7.91 -12.26
C GLN A 225 -19.42 6.51 -12.44
N SER A 226 -18.22 6.29 -12.99
CA SER A 226 -17.59 4.96 -13.27
C SER A 226 -16.71 4.20 -12.26
N TRP A 227 -16.01 4.86 -11.36
CA TRP A 227 -15.09 4.39 -10.32
C TRP A 227 -15.63 3.36 -9.32
N LEU A 228 -16.79 3.51 -8.66
CA LEU A 228 -17.44 2.45 -7.86
C LEU A 228 -18.33 1.53 -8.67
N LEU A 229 -18.75 1.86 -9.89
CA LEU A 229 -19.08 0.75 -10.80
C LEU A 229 -17.80 -0.05 -11.13
N GLY A 230 -16.62 0.57 -11.06
CA GLY A 230 -15.30 -0.06 -10.98
C GLY A 230 -14.90 -0.63 -9.59
N ASN A 231 -15.37 -0.10 -8.45
CA ASN A 231 -15.08 -0.66 -7.13
C ASN A 231 -16.06 -1.78 -6.78
N ILE A 232 -17.24 -1.85 -7.38
CA ILE A 232 -18.02 -3.09 -7.45
C ILE A 232 -17.27 -4.06 -8.38
N ALA A 233 -16.64 -3.59 -9.47
CA ALA A 233 -15.87 -4.47 -10.35
C ALA A 233 -14.68 -5.10 -9.61
N VAL A 234 -13.98 -4.29 -8.83
CA VAL A 234 -12.89 -4.70 -7.95
C VAL A 234 -13.40 -5.48 -6.74
N ALA A 235 -14.49 -5.08 -6.06
CA ALA A 235 -15.04 -5.79 -4.89
C ALA A 235 -15.77 -7.10 -5.21
N LEU A 236 -16.16 -7.34 -6.47
CA LEU A 236 -16.63 -8.64 -6.95
C LEU A 236 -15.49 -9.46 -7.59
N ALA A 237 -14.45 -8.82 -8.16
CA ALA A 237 -13.18 -9.50 -8.45
C ALA A 237 -12.55 -10.07 -7.16
N GLU A 238 -12.60 -9.32 -6.06
CA GLU A 238 -12.15 -9.70 -4.73
C GLU A 238 -13.03 -10.76 -4.08
N ASP A 239 -14.34 -10.76 -4.36
CA ASP A 239 -15.24 -11.89 -4.04
C ASP A 239 -14.97 -13.12 -4.95
N GLY A 240 -13.94 -13.06 -5.81
CA GLY A 240 -13.43 -14.13 -6.66
C GLY A 240 -14.14 -14.28 -8.01
N GLN A 241 -15.12 -13.42 -8.26
CA GLN A 241 -16.12 -13.54 -9.30
C GLN A 241 -15.63 -12.81 -10.58
N LEU A 242 -15.25 -13.53 -11.65
CA LEU A 242 -14.66 -12.93 -12.88
C LEU A 242 -15.70 -12.52 -13.90
N SER A 243 -16.56 -13.46 -14.32
CA SER A 243 -17.70 -13.18 -15.18
C SER A 243 -18.45 -11.96 -14.65
N GLU A 244 -18.48 -11.88 -13.34
CA GLU A 244 -18.88 -10.79 -12.49
C GLU A 244 -17.99 -9.55 -12.63
N ALA A 245 -16.74 -9.56 -12.18
CA ALA A 245 -15.82 -8.42 -12.31
C ALA A 245 -15.74 -7.83 -13.72
N LEU A 246 -15.86 -8.65 -14.78
CA LEU A 246 -15.72 -8.25 -16.18
C LEU A 246 -17.03 -7.96 -16.89
N GLN A 247 -18.17 -8.45 -16.40
CA GLN A 247 -19.44 -7.77 -16.67
C GLN A 247 -19.37 -6.38 -16.07
N ILE A 248 -19.04 -6.34 -14.78
CA ILE A 248 -18.98 -5.13 -13.98
C ILE A 248 -17.94 -4.16 -14.58
N ALA A 249 -16.92 -4.69 -15.26
CA ALA A 249 -15.91 -3.93 -15.95
C ALA A 249 -16.04 -3.75 -17.48
N LYS A 250 -17.17 -4.05 -18.17
CA LYS A 250 -17.28 -3.87 -19.65
C LYS A 250 -18.63 -3.25 -20.04
N LYS A 251 -18.62 -1.91 -19.93
CA LYS A 251 -19.64 -0.89 -19.62
C LYS A 251 -19.54 0.68 -20.29
N ILE A 252 -18.81 1.95 -20.10
CA ILE A 252 -17.58 3.02 -20.51
C ILE A 252 -17.71 4.41 -21.64
N PRO A 253 -18.07 5.84 -21.68
CA PRO A 253 -17.58 6.81 -22.72
C PRO A 253 -16.38 7.90 -22.59
N ASP A 254 -15.72 8.34 -21.50
CA ASP A 254 -14.35 8.99 -21.53
C ASP A 254 -13.12 8.07 -21.16
N THR A 255 -12.38 7.55 -22.15
CA THR A 255 -11.53 6.30 -22.17
C THR A 255 -10.56 5.94 -21.05
N SER A 256 -10.09 6.92 -20.28
CA SER A 256 -9.03 6.72 -19.29
C SER A 256 -9.35 5.64 -18.23
N GLN A 257 -10.63 5.51 -17.84
CA GLN A 257 -11.02 4.62 -16.75
C GLN A 257 -11.66 3.28 -17.17
N GLU A 258 -11.82 3.00 -18.48
CA GLU A 258 -11.85 1.60 -18.94
C GLU A 258 -10.50 1.00 -18.57
N ASN A 259 -9.46 1.55 -19.18
CA ASN A 259 -8.11 1.06 -19.07
C ASN A 259 -7.62 1.10 -17.63
N SER A 260 -8.06 2.07 -16.81
CA SER A 260 -7.78 2.02 -15.36
C SER A 260 -8.42 0.81 -14.69
N ALA A 261 -9.76 0.69 -14.62
CA ALA A 261 -10.39 -0.40 -13.86
C ALA A 261 -10.15 -1.79 -14.48
N LEU A 262 -9.95 -1.88 -15.80
CA LEU A 262 -9.43 -3.08 -16.45
C LEU A 262 -8.00 -3.41 -16.00
N ASN A 263 -7.03 -2.48 -16.01
CA ASN A 263 -5.71 -2.75 -15.42
C ASN A 263 -5.81 -3.16 -13.93
N GLN A 264 -6.73 -2.57 -13.18
CA GLN A 264 -6.94 -2.86 -11.77
C GLN A 264 -7.48 -4.29 -11.55
N ILE A 265 -8.29 -4.80 -12.48
CA ILE A 265 -8.87 -6.16 -12.46
C ILE A 265 -7.93 -7.19 -13.08
N ALA A 266 -7.25 -6.87 -14.19
CA ALA A 266 -6.13 -7.63 -14.71
C ALA A 266 -5.15 -7.93 -13.56
N TYR A 267 -4.84 -6.91 -12.76
CA TYR A 267 -4.06 -7.06 -11.55
C TYR A 267 -4.71 -7.98 -10.49
N GLN A 268 -5.98 -7.81 -10.10
CA GLN A 268 -6.62 -8.73 -9.13
C GLN A 268 -6.59 -10.20 -9.61
N PHE A 269 -6.83 -10.45 -10.90
CA PHE A 269 -6.77 -11.81 -11.46
C PHE A 269 -5.33 -12.32 -11.62
N THR A 270 -4.36 -11.42 -11.78
CA THR A 270 -2.93 -11.75 -11.68
C THR A 270 -2.54 -12.11 -10.23
N GLU A 271 -3.11 -11.46 -9.20
CA GLU A 271 -2.91 -11.86 -7.78
C GLU A 271 -3.60 -13.19 -7.46
N ALA A 272 -4.82 -13.40 -7.95
CA ALA A 272 -5.52 -14.67 -7.82
C ALA A 272 -4.89 -15.85 -8.61
N GLY A 273 -3.73 -15.65 -9.27
CA GLY A 273 -3.02 -16.68 -10.04
C GLY A 273 -3.74 -17.13 -11.32
N LYS A 274 -4.77 -16.39 -11.76
CA LYS A 274 -5.67 -16.73 -12.86
C LYS A 274 -5.18 -16.10 -14.17
N LEU A 275 -4.18 -16.71 -14.80
CA LEU A 275 -3.53 -16.13 -15.99
C LEU A 275 -4.46 -15.92 -17.18
N SER A 276 -5.32 -16.90 -17.47
CA SER A 276 -6.33 -16.83 -18.53
C SER A 276 -7.17 -15.57 -18.42
N ASP A 277 -7.48 -15.22 -17.17
CA ASP A 277 -8.42 -14.19 -16.79
C ASP A 277 -7.69 -12.83 -16.74
N ALA A 278 -6.43 -12.80 -16.30
CA ALA A 278 -5.58 -11.61 -16.37
C ALA A 278 -5.20 -11.22 -17.81
N LEU A 279 -4.82 -12.20 -18.65
CA LEU A 279 -4.54 -11.96 -20.08
C LEU A 279 -5.81 -11.69 -20.88
N GLU A 280 -6.95 -12.25 -20.47
CA GLU A 280 -8.25 -11.78 -20.92
C GLU A 280 -8.37 -10.27 -20.69
N VAL A 281 -8.13 -9.80 -19.46
CA VAL A 281 -8.33 -8.39 -19.12
C VAL A 281 -7.29 -7.47 -19.80
N VAL A 282 -6.08 -7.95 -20.10
CA VAL A 282 -5.05 -7.16 -20.79
C VAL A 282 -5.22 -7.09 -22.31
N LYS A 283 -5.88 -8.07 -22.92
CA LYS A 283 -6.30 -8.02 -24.33
C LYS A 283 -7.37 -6.95 -24.60
N LEU A 284 -7.87 -6.30 -23.56
CA LEU A 284 -8.87 -5.23 -23.62
C LEU A 284 -8.29 -3.80 -23.63
N LEU A 285 -6.97 -3.65 -23.54
CA LEU A 285 -6.32 -2.36 -23.32
C LEU A 285 -5.79 -1.77 -24.62
N ASP A 286 -6.13 -0.51 -24.92
CA ASP A 286 -5.66 0.24 -26.11
C ASP A 286 -4.13 0.21 -26.26
N SER A 287 -3.43 0.28 -25.12
CA SER A 287 -1.99 0.02 -25.01
C SER A 287 -1.79 -1.10 -24.00
N ASN A 288 -1.46 -2.29 -24.50
CA ASN A 288 -1.27 -3.49 -23.67
C ASN A 288 0.20 -3.75 -23.31
N SER A 289 1.19 -3.05 -23.89
CA SER A 289 2.62 -3.31 -23.70
C SER A 289 3.06 -3.30 -22.24
N ASP A 290 2.67 -2.28 -21.47
CA ASP A 290 3.05 -2.16 -20.05
C ASP A 290 2.31 -3.15 -19.15
N ALA A 291 1.05 -3.45 -19.47
CA ALA A 291 0.24 -4.42 -18.73
C ALA A 291 0.70 -5.87 -18.99
N LEU A 292 1.06 -6.20 -20.24
CA LEU A 292 1.72 -7.45 -20.60
C LEU A 292 3.10 -7.54 -19.91
N GLN A 293 3.86 -6.44 -19.83
CA GLN A 293 5.12 -6.43 -19.07
C GLN A 293 4.86 -6.72 -17.60
N GLY A 294 3.88 -6.07 -16.97
CA GLY A 294 3.54 -6.28 -15.55
C GLY A 294 3.07 -7.71 -15.24
N ILE A 295 2.28 -8.34 -16.11
CA ILE A 295 1.91 -9.75 -15.96
C ILE A 295 3.15 -10.64 -16.17
N ALA A 296 3.96 -10.43 -17.21
CA ALA A 296 5.17 -11.22 -17.45
C ALA A 296 6.17 -11.14 -16.27
N ASP A 297 6.42 -9.92 -15.78
CA ASP A 297 7.27 -9.64 -14.63
C ASP A 297 6.80 -10.38 -13.37
N LYS A 298 5.48 -10.50 -13.17
CA LYS A 298 4.89 -11.19 -12.02
C LYS A 298 4.81 -12.71 -12.19
N TYR A 299 4.53 -13.21 -13.39
CA TYR A 299 4.53 -14.64 -13.66
C TYR A 299 5.94 -15.24 -13.53
N ALA A 300 6.97 -14.47 -13.90
CA ALA A 300 8.35 -14.85 -13.67
C ALA A 300 8.70 -15.01 -12.17
N ARG A 301 8.13 -14.18 -11.28
CA ARG A 301 8.38 -14.25 -9.82
C ARG A 301 7.87 -15.52 -9.18
N ILE A 302 6.68 -15.96 -9.60
CA ILE A 302 5.99 -17.13 -9.05
C ILE A 302 6.44 -18.44 -9.72
N GLY A 303 7.59 -18.44 -10.39
CA GLY A 303 8.18 -19.62 -11.05
C GLY A 303 7.62 -19.95 -12.44
N LYS A 304 6.55 -19.28 -12.87
CA LYS A 304 5.81 -19.53 -14.11
C LYS A 304 6.47 -18.92 -15.35
N PHE A 305 7.68 -19.39 -15.62
CA PHE A 305 8.55 -18.83 -16.64
C PHE A 305 8.12 -19.10 -18.08
N ALA A 306 7.45 -20.23 -18.34
CA ALA A 306 6.97 -20.57 -19.68
C ALA A 306 5.91 -19.56 -20.13
N GLU A 307 4.93 -19.33 -19.25
CA GLU A 307 3.90 -18.32 -19.45
C GLU A 307 4.49 -16.91 -19.52
N ALA A 308 5.40 -16.55 -18.60
CA ALA A 308 6.05 -15.23 -18.63
C ALA A 308 6.78 -14.96 -19.96
N LEU A 309 7.49 -15.96 -20.51
CA LEU A 309 8.14 -15.86 -21.82
C LEU A 309 7.16 -15.79 -22.98
N GLU A 310 6.02 -16.47 -22.89
CA GLU A 310 4.95 -16.37 -23.90
C GLU A 310 4.36 -14.95 -23.92
N ILE A 311 4.11 -14.38 -22.74
CA ILE A 311 3.56 -13.03 -22.58
C ILE A 311 4.56 -11.98 -23.07
N ALA A 312 5.84 -12.12 -22.72
CA ALA A 312 6.90 -11.26 -23.26
C ALA A 312 7.06 -11.36 -24.78
N GLN A 313 6.76 -12.52 -25.40
CA GLN A 313 6.73 -12.64 -26.86
C GLN A 313 5.57 -11.88 -27.50
N ARG A 314 4.41 -11.80 -26.83
CA ARG A 314 3.20 -11.08 -27.29
C ARG A 314 3.38 -9.55 -27.26
N ILE A 315 4.29 -9.00 -26.44
CA ILE A 315 4.61 -7.57 -26.42
C ILE A 315 5.18 -7.12 -27.77
N GLN A 316 4.59 -6.06 -28.33
CA GLN A 316 4.99 -5.48 -29.62
C GLN A 316 6.04 -4.37 -29.48
N ASP A 317 6.00 -3.58 -28.39
CA ASP A 317 7.05 -2.58 -28.12
C ASP A 317 8.38 -3.26 -27.75
N GLY A 318 9.42 -2.97 -28.53
CA GLY A 318 10.78 -3.47 -28.29
C GLY A 318 11.34 -3.08 -26.92
N GLY A 319 11.00 -1.91 -26.39
CA GLY A 319 11.44 -1.46 -25.07
C GLY A 319 10.87 -2.32 -23.94
N SER A 320 9.54 -2.40 -23.88
CA SER A 320 8.77 -3.18 -22.90
C SER A 320 9.08 -4.68 -23.00
N LYS A 321 9.27 -5.20 -24.23
CA LYS A 321 9.68 -6.58 -24.49
C LYS A 321 11.04 -6.90 -23.90
N ASN A 322 12.04 -6.06 -24.14
CA ASN A 322 13.38 -6.26 -23.59
C ASN A 322 13.41 -6.06 -22.06
N ARG A 323 12.55 -5.18 -21.49
CA ARG A 323 12.35 -5.08 -20.03
C ARG A 323 11.77 -6.36 -19.42
N ALA A 324 10.70 -6.90 -20.01
CA ALA A 324 10.11 -8.17 -19.58
C ALA A 324 11.15 -9.31 -19.64
N LEU A 325 11.91 -9.43 -20.74
CA LEU A 325 12.97 -10.44 -20.87
C LEU A 325 14.08 -10.27 -19.81
N ALA A 326 14.46 -9.05 -19.44
CA ALA A 326 15.44 -8.77 -18.37
C ALA A 326 14.93 -9.19 -16.97
N ASN A 327 13.67 -8.92 -16.67
CA ASN A 327 13.04 -9.31 -15.41
C ASN A 327 12.77 -10.83 -15.34
N ILE A 328 12.41 -11.45 -16.46
CA ILE A 328 12.29 -12.91 -16.59
C ILE A 328 13.65 -13.57 -16.37
N ALA A 329 14.70 -13.12 -17.05
CA ALA A 329 16.06 -13.64 -16.90
C ALA A 329 16.58 -13.52 -15.45
N THR A 330 16.36 -12.37 -14.82
CA THR A 330 16.62 -12.17 -13.38
C THR A 330 15.85 -13.17 -12.51
N SER A 331 14.57 -13.41 -12.80
CA SER A 331 13.73 -14.29 -11.99
C SER A 331 14.09 -15.78 -12.16
N TYR A 332 14.53 -16.19 -13.36
CA TYR A 332 15.17 -17.50 -13.58
C TYR A 332 16.43 -17.67 -12.71
N GLY A 333 17.23 -16.60 -12.54
CA GLY A 333 18.35 -16.55 -11.60
C GLY A 333 17.92 -16.83 -10.16
N LYS A 334 16.91 -16.11 -9.67
CA LYS A 334 16.33 -16.29 -8.32
C LYS A 334 15.78 -17.69 -8.08
N ALA A 335 15.18 -18.32 -9.09
CA ALA A 335 14.76 -19.73 -9.05
C ALA A 335 15.92 -20.74 -9.26
N ARG A 336 17.18 -20.29 -9.28
CA ARG A 336 18.41 -21.09 -9.49
C ARG A 336 18.49 -21.82 -10.85
N LYS A 337 17.61 -21.48 -11.80
CA LYS A 337 17.58 -21.96 -13.19
C LYS A 337 18.56 -21.17 -14.06
N PHE A 338 19.82 -21.11 -13.63
CA PHE A 338 20.82 -20.16 -14.13
C PHE A 338 21.12 -20.31 -15.64
N SER A 339 21.14 -21.54 -16.17
CA SER A 339 21.35 -21.81 -17.60
C SER A 339 20.33 -21.12 -18.48
N ASP A 340 19.09 -21.06 -18.01
CA ASP A 340 17.93 -20.62 -18.77
C ASP A 340 17.83 -19.09 -18.67
N GLY A 341 18.05 -18.55 -17.46
CA GLY A 341 18.21 -17.11 -17.23
C GLY A 341 19.30 -16.50 -18.12
N LEU A 342 20.46 -17.15 -18.23
CA LEU A 342 21.54 -16.71 -19.13
C LEU A 342 21.15 -16.77 -20.60
N GLN A 343 20.45 -17.83 -21.03
CA GLN A 343 19.93 -17.94 -22.41
C GLN A 343 18.85 -16.91 -22.73
N ILE A 344 18.04 -16.47 -21.76
CA ILE A 344 17.07 -15.40 -21.96
C ILE A 344 17.77 -14.03 -21.98
N ALA A 345 18.73 -13.78 -21.07
CA ALA A 345 19.51 -12.55 -21.07
C ALA A 345 20.32 -12.36 -22.38
N GLN A 346 20.83 -13.43 -22.98
CA GLN A 346 21.49 -13.40 -24.28
C GLN A 346 20.58 -13.00 -25.46
N LYS A 347 19.25 -13.09 -25.31
CA LYS A 347 18.26 -12.68 -26.32
C LYS A 347 17.85 -11.21 -26.21
N ILE A 348 18.41 -10.46 -25.26
CA ILE A 348 18.11 -9.04 -25.04
C ILE A 348 18.98 -8.20 -25.98
N GLU A 349 18.34 -7.36 -26.78
CA GLU A 349 18.96 -6.55 -27.83
C GLU A 349 19.58 -5.25 -27.30
N TYR A 350 18.97 -4.65 -26.27
CA TYR A 350 19.50 -3.47 -25.60
C TYR A 350 20.62 -3.88 -24.65
N GLU A 351 21.86 -3.52 -24.97
CA GLU A 351 23.05 -3.94 -24.23
C GLU A 351 23.03 -3.53 -22.74
N ASP A 352 22.46 -2.37 -22.41
CA ASP A 352 22.15 -2.03 -21.00
C ASP A 352 21.24 -3.11 -20.36
N LEU A 353 20.06 -3.36 -20.96
CA LEU A 353 19.02 -4.26 -20.43
C LEU A 353 19.49 -5.73 -20.36
N LYS A 354 20.51 -6.08 -21.15
CA LYS A 354 21.23 -7.34 -21.07
C LYS A 354 22.19 -7.36 -19.87
N ASN A 355 23.05 -6.36 -19.74
CA ASN A 355 24.19 -6.43 -18.83
C ASN A 355 23.80 -6.51 -17.35
N SER A 356 22.83 -5.72 -16.85
CA SER A 356 22.38 -5.88 -15.45
C SER A 356 21.40 -7.04 -15.24
N ALA A 357 20.75 -7.59 -16.28
CA ALA A 357 20.10 -8.89 -16.16
C ALA A 357 21.12 -10.01 -15.91
N LEU A 358 22.27 -9.95 -16.60
CA LEU A 358 23.42 -10.82 -16.32
C LEU A 358 24.05 -10.55 -14.94
N THR A 359 24.15 -9.28 -14.50
CA THR A 359 24.59 -8.95 -13.12
C THR A 359 23.65 -9.55 -12.07
N ASN A 360 22.34 -9.47 -12.25
CA ASN A 360 21.38 -10.05 -11.30
C ASN A 360 21.54 -11.57 -11.21
N ILE A 361 21.69 -12.24 -12.36
CA ILE A 361 21.99 -13.68 -12.41
C ILE A 361 23.34 -13.99 -11.74
N ALA A 362 24.35 -13.13 -11.88
CA ALA A 362 25.64 -13.26 -11.18
C ALA A 362 25.51 -13.09 -9.66
N ILE A 363 24.64 -12.19 -9.18
CA ILE A 363 24.27 -12.07 -7.76
C ILE A 363 23.60 -13.36 -7.28
N ASP A 364 22.58 -13.85 -7.98
CA ASP A 364 21.85 -15.06 -7.58
C ASP A 364 22.76 -16.32 -7.61
N LEU A 365 23.71 -16.40 -8.55
CA LEU A 365 24.77 -17.41 -8.59
C LEU A 365 25.70 -17.31 -7.37
N ALA A 366 26.13 -16.10 -7.00
CA ALA A 366 26.99 -15.87 -5.84
C ALA A 366 26.28 -16.28 -4.53
N VAL A 367 25.02 -15.88 -4.36
CA VAL A 367 24.16 -16.25 -3.22
C VAL A 367 23.88 -17.77 -3.17
N ALA A 368 23.93 -18.46 -4.31
CA ALA A 368 23.88 -19.92 -4.39
C ALA A 368 25.24 -20.62 -4.17
N GLY A 369 26.31 -19.88 -3.81
CA GLY A 369 27.65 -20.40 -3.59
C GLY A 369 28.42 -20.78 -4.86
N ARG A 370 27.91 -20.42 -6.05
CA ARG A 370 28.46 -20.82 -7.36
C ARG A 370 29.51 -19.84 -7.89
N MET A 371 30.47 -19.46 -7.04
CA MET A 371 31.42 -18.38 -7.35
C MET A 371 32.28 -18.65 -8.61
N ALA A 372 32.58 -19.90 -8.95
CA ALA A 372 33.27 -20.24 -10.20
C ALA A 372 32.48 -19.83 -11.46
N ASP A 373 31.15 -20.02 -11.48
CA ASP A 373 30.28 -19.58 -12.57
C ASP A 373 30.17 -18.05 -12.60
N VAL A 374 30.14 -17.40 -11.43
CA VAL A 374 30.15 -15.93 -11.30
C VAL A 374 31.41 -15.34 -11.94
N LEU A 375 32.59 -15.89 -11.64
CA LEU A 375 33.85 -15.44 -12.22
C LEU A 375 33.89 -15.64 -13.74
N GLN A 376 33.40 -16.78 -14.25
CA GLN A 376 33.30 -17.03 -15.69
C GLN A 376 32.34 -16.04 -16.37
N LEU A 377 31.22 -15.70 -15.73
CA LEU A 377 30.23 -14.76 -16.25
C LEU A 377 30.75 -13.31 -16.27
N ILE A 378 31.35 -12.84 -15.17
CA ILE A 378 31.95 -11.50 -15.05
C ILE A 378 33.08 -11.29 -16.07
N GLN A 379 33.83 -12.34 -16.44
CA GLN A 379 34.84 -12.27 -17.51
C GLN A 379 34.26 -12.00 -18.92
N THR A 380 32.95 -12.15 -19.13
CA THR A 380 32.30 -11.82 -20.42
C THR A 380 31.88 -10.36 -20.54
N PHE A 381 31.97 -9.57 -19.46
CA PHE A 381 31.52 -8.17 -19.43
C PHE A 381 32.63 -7.23 -19.92
N ASP A 382 32.24 -6.10 -20.50
CA ASP A 382 33.17 -4.99 -20.74
C ASP A 382 33.67 -4.39 -19.41
N ASN A 383 34.78 -3.64 -19.43
CA ASN A 383 35.41 -3.11 -18.22
C ASN A 383 34.50 -2.21 -17.36
N TYR A 384 33.52 -1.51 -17.94
CA TYR A 384 32.60 -0.64 -17.20
C TYR A 384 31.45 -1.46 -16.58
N SER A 385 30.82 -2.35 -17.36
CA SER A 385 29.82 -3.29 -16.81
C SER A 385 30.43 -4.23 -15.76
N LYS A 386 31.70 -4.62 -15.91
CA LYS A 386 32.47 -5.41 -14.93
C LYS A 386 32.63 -4.67 -13.61
N LYS A 387 32.97 -3.37 -13.61
CA LYS A 387 33.04 -2.54 -12.38
C LYS A 387 31.70 -2.55 -11.64
N ILE A 388 30.61 -2.29 -12.35
CA ILE A 388 29.25 -2.26 -11.77
C ILE A 388 28.91 -3.63 -11.16
N ALA A 389 29.11 -4.72 -11.90
CA ALA A 389 28.77 -6.06 -11.44
C ALA A 389 29.53 -6.50 -10.19
N VAL A 390 30.84 -6.20 -10.10
CA VAL A 390 31.65 -6.51 -8.92
C VAL A 390 31.19 -5.71 -7.69
N VAL A 391 30.82 -4.43 -7.86
CA VAL A 391 30.24 -3.60 -6.80
C VAL A 391 28.89 -4.17 -6.32
N ASP A 392 27.98 -4.46 -7.24
CA ASP A 392 26.63 -4.94 -6.91
C ASP A 392 26.66 -6.31 -6.21
N ILE A 393 27.51 -7.24 -6.68
CA ILE A 393 27.66 -8.57 -6.09
C ILE A 393 28.27 -8.48 -4.68
N ALA A 394 29.29 -7.65 -4.47
CA ALA A 394 29.88 -7.46 -3.15
C ALA A 394 28.85 -6.92 -2.15
N ILE A 395 28.06 -5.91 -2.55
CA ILE A 395 27.01 -5.32 -1.70
C ILE A 395 25.87 -6.30 -1.42
N LYS A 396 25.44 -7.10 -2.41
CA LYS A 396 24.33 -8.06 -2.22
C LYS A 396 24.71 -9.33 -1.47
N LEU A 397 25.96 -9.77 -1.53
CA LEU A 397 26.48 -10.75 -0.57
C LEU A 397 26.49 -10.17 0.85
N ALA A 398 26.99 -8.94 1.00
CA ALA A 398 27.09 -8.28 2.30
C ALA A 398 25.73 -8.08 2.98
N GLU A 399 24.69 -7.71 2.22
CA GLU A 399 23.31 -7.58 2.71
C GLU A 399 22.73 -8.89 3.28
N ILE A 400 23.21 -10.06 2.84
CA ILE A 400 22.80 -11.38 3.37
C ILE A 400 23.81 -11.96 4.37
N GLY A 401 24.75 -11.16 4.87
CA GLY A 401 25.75 -11.58 5.86
C GLY A 401 26.90 -12.40 5.28
N GLN A 402 27.12 -12.37 3.95
CA GLN A 402 28.16 -13.15 3.26
C GLN A 402 29.23 -12.25 2.60
N PHE A 403 30.42 -12.80 2.42
CA PHE A 403 31.50 -12.18 1.65
C PHE A 403 32.29 -13.25 0.90
N SER A 404 33.02 -12.88 -0.15
CA SER A 404 33.83 -13.80 -0.96
C SER A 404 35.13 -13.13 -1.40
N GLU A 405 36.25 -13.63 -0.89
CA GLU A 405 37.61 -13.19 -1.26
C GLU A 405 37.95 -13.50 -2.72
N ASP A 406 37.28 -14.49 -3.33
CA ASP A 406 37.44 -14.84 -4.76
C ASP A 406 36.93 -13.75 -5.73
N LEU A 407 36.10 -12.80 -5.26
CA LEU A 407 35.51 -11.77 -6.12
C LEU A 407 36.60 -10.77 -6.54
N PRO A 408 36.75 -10.43 -7.85
CA PRO A 408 37.97 -9.81 -8.36
C PRO A 408 38.01 -8.28 -8.16
N ILE A 409 37.80 -7.82 -6.93
CA ILE A 409 37.74 -6.40 -6.53
C ILE A 409 39.03 -5.68 -6.94
N ASP A 410 40.19 -6.16 -6.47
CA ASP A 410 41.51 -5.56 -6.76
C ASP A 410 41.90 -5.58 -8.24
N GLN A 411 41.29 -6.46 -9.04
CA GLN A 411 41.52 -6.56 -10.49
C GLN A 411 40.50 -5.74 -11.31
N THR A 412 39.62 -5.00 -10.65
CA THR A 412 38.47 -4.34 -11.27
C THR A 412 38.31 -2.90 -10.81
N LEU A 413 38.51 -2.61 -9.52
CA LEU A 413 38.63 -1.27 -8.96
C LEU A 413 40.12 -0.97 -8.78
N THR A 414 40.63 -0.01 -9.56
CA THR A 414 42.06 0.33 -9.68
C THR A 414 42.43 1.62 -8.97
N GLU A 415 41.48 2.24 -8.28
CA GLU A 415 41.65 3.47 -7.52
C GLU A 415 41.35 3.14 -6.05
N ASP A 416 42.30 3.46 -5.17
CA ASP A 416 42.22 3.09 -3.74
C ASP A 416 40.98 3.67 -3.05
N ASP A 417 40.49 4.82 -3.54
CA ASP A 417 39.27 5.47 -3.10
C ASP A 417 38.00 4.68 -3.51
N GLU A 418 37.93 4.18 -4.75
CA GLU A 418 36.82 3.31 -5.21
C GLU A 418 36.79 2.00 -4.39
N LYS A 419 37.97 1.40 -4.16
CA LYS A 419 38.13 0.16 -3.38
C LYS A 419 37.74 0.39 -1.92
N GLY A 420 38.28 1.44 -1.28
CA GLY A 420 38.02 1.75 0.13
C GLY A 420 36.56 2.06 0.40
N TYR A 421 35.90 2.82 -0.49
CA TYR A 421 34.47 3.10 -0.40
C TYR A 421 33.61 1.83 -0.50
N LEU A 422 33.89 0.94 -1.48
CA LEU A 422 33.17 -0.33 -1.61
C LEU A 422 33.33 -1.20 -0.36
N LEU A 423 34.56 -1.38 0.13
CA LEU A 423 34.83 -2.23 1.29
C LEU A 423 34.20 -1.66 2.58
N ALA A 424 34.17 -0.34 2.76
CA ALA A 424 33.44 0.27 3.86
C ALA A 424 31.91 0.03 3.76
N ALA A 425 31.32 0.15 2.58
CA ALA A 425 29.90 -0.16 2.37
C ALA A 425 29.57 -1.65 2.62
N VAL A 426 30.44 -2.57 2.19
CA VAL A 426 30.36 -4.01 2.48
C VAL A 426 30.42 -4.27 3.99
N VAL A 427 31.33 -3.62 4.71
CA VAL A 427 31.42 -3.71 6.18
C VAL A 427 30.11 -3.26 6.85
N THR A 428 29.56 -2.11 6.45
CA THR A 428 28.30 -1.60 7.04
C THR A 428 27.12 -2.54 6.77
N LYS A 429 27.03 -3.16 5.57
CA LYS A 429 25.97 -4.13 5.25
C LYS A 429 26.14 -5.47 5.99
N LEU A 430 27.36 -5.99 6.12
CA LEU A 430 27.64 -7.18 6.93
C LEU A 430 27.31 -6.98 8.42
N ALA A 431 27.67 -5.82 8.96
CA ALA A 431 27.34 -5.44 10.33
C ALA A 431 25.82 -5.29 10.52
N ALA A 432 25.10 -4.77 9.52
CA ALA A 432 23.63 -4.74 9.50
C ALA A 432 23.00 -6.14 9.49
N ALA A 433 23.58 -7.08 8.75
CA ALA A 433 23.19 -8.49 8.75
C ALA A 433 23.63 -9.26 10.02
N GLY A 434 24.30 -8.59 10.97
CA GLY A 434 24.75 -9.17 12.23
C GLY A 434 26.08 -9.95 12.15
N ASN A 435 26.69 -10.09 10.97
CA ASN A 435 27.98 -10.75 10.80
C ASN A 435 29.14 -9.79 11.12
N LEU A 436 29.25 -9.46 12.40
CA LEU A 436 30.24 -8.51 12.92
C LEU A 436 31.68 -9.04 12.89
N ASP A 437 31.88 -10.36 12.87
CA ASP A 437 33.21 -10.96 12.82
C ASP A 437 33.83 -10.82 11.42
N ASP A 438 33.08 -11.11 10.34
CA ASP A 438 33.57 -10.91 8.98
C ASP A 438 33.63 -9.42 8.60
N ALA A 439 32.68 -8.60 9.07
CA ALA A 439 32.78 -7.14 8.98
C ALA A 439 34.09 -6.62 9.62
N SER A 440 34.46 -7.14 10.79
CA SER A 440 35.71 -6.76 11.49
C SER A 440 36.97 -7.19 10.74
N LYS A 441 36.96 -8.34 10.03
CA LYS A 441 38.07 -8.76 9.16
C LYS A 441 38.20 -7.83 7.95
N ILE A 442 37.09 -7.51 7.28
CA ILE A 442 37.11 -6.71 6.06
C ILE A 442 37.53 -5.26 6.37
N ALA A 443 37.11 -4.70 7.52
CA ALA A 443 37.59 -3.39 7.96
C ALA A 443 39.12 -3.34 8.13
N GLN A 444 39.78 -4.46 8.51
CA GLN A 444 41.24 -4.52 8.68
C GLN A 444 42.02 -4.56 7.35
N ILE A 445 41.39 -4.94 6.24
CA ILE A 445 42.03 -4.95 4.90
C ILE A 445 41.74 -3.69 4.06
N ILE A 446 41.02 -2.71 4.61
CA ILE A 446 40.85 -1.40 3.96
C ILE A 446 42.17 -0.62 4.06
N GLU A 447 42.84 -0.46 2.91
CA GLU A 447 44.16 0.20 2.83
C GLU A 447 44.09 1.72 3.11
N MET A 448 42.97 2.37 2.76
CA MET A 448 42.80 3.80 3.00
C MET A 448 42.28 4.06 4.43
N GLU A 449 43.16 4.63 5.26
CA GLU A 449 42.95 4.97 6.68
C GLU A 449 41.60 5.65 6.96
N TYR A 450 41.14 6.53 6.06
CA TYR A 450 39.85 7.24 6.17
C TYR A 450 38.64 6.31 6.10
N PHE A 451 38.52 5.51 5.05
CA PHE A 451 37.42 4.53 4.91
C PHE A 451 37.49 3.42 5.96
N GLN A 452 38.71 3.05 6.40
CA GLN A 452 38.90 2.13 7.52
C GLN A 452 38.29 2.67 8.83
N VAL A 453 38.47 3.96 9.14
CA VAL A 453 37.86 4.57 10.34
C VAL A 453 36.33 4.63 10.24
N ILE A 454 35.78 4.93 9.06
CA ILE A 454 34.32 4.92 8.83
C ILE A 454 33.77 3.49 9.09
N ALA A 455 34.40 2.48 8.48
CA ALA A 455 34.03 1.08 8.63
C ALA A 455 34.05 0.61 10.11
N LEU A 456 35.10 0.95 10.86
CA LEU A 456 35.20 0.64 12.30
C LEU A 456 34.16 1.40 13.15
N SER A 457 33.86 2.65 12.79
CA SER A 457 32.87 3.48 13.49
C SER A 457 31.46 2.92 13.35
N GLU A 458 31.09 2.44 12.16
CA GLU A 458 29.81 1.75 11.94
C GLU A 458 29.74 0.42 12.68
N ILE A 459 30.78 -0.41 12.61
CA ILE A 459 30.87 -1.67 13.38
C ILE A 459 30.61 -1.44 14.88
N SER A 460 31.13 -0.35 15.47
CA SER A 460 30.87 0.00 16.86
C SER A 460 29.39 0.20 17.18
N THR A 461 28.64 0.95 16.36
CA THR A 461 27.20 1.18 16.56
C THR A 461 26.41 -0.13 16.56
N TYR A 462 26.78 -1.11 15.72
CA TYR A 462 26.13 -2.43 15.75
C TYR A 462 26.54 -3.28 16.96
N TYR A 463 27.79 -3.22 17.43
CA TYR A 463 28.19 -3.87 18.68
C TYR A 463 27.45 -3.30 19.89
N GLU A 464 27.25 -1.98 19.97
CA GLU A 464 26.53 -1.33 21.08
C GLU A 464 25.05 -1.75 21.10
N ARG A 465 24.37 -1.75 19.94
CA ARG A 465 22.98 -2.24 19.83
C ARG A 465 22.84 -3.74 20.10
N GLY A 466 23.89 -4.53 19.80
CA GLY A 466 24.00 -5.93 20.22
C GLY A 466 24.31 -6.12 21.71
N GLY A 467 24.34 -5.05 22.52
CA GLY A 467 24.66 -5.08 23.95
C GLY A 467 26.14 -5.33 24.27
N LYS A 468 27.00 -5.49 23.26
CA LYS A 468 28.41 -5.87 23.36
C LYS A 468 29.32 -4.64 23.61
N ARG A 469 28.97 -3.82 24.60
CA ARG A 469 29.55 -2.48 24.85
C ARG A 469 31.08 -2.44 24.85
N GLU A 470 31.74 -3.38 25.51
CA GLU A 470 33.20 -3.40 25.58
C GLU A 470 33.88 -3.69 24.23
N LEU A 471 33.21 -4.39 23.30
CA LEU A 471 33.71 -4.56 21.93
C LEU A 471 33.53 -3.28 21.11
N ALA A 472 32.38 -2.61 21.22
CA ALA A 472 32.14 -1.30 20.61
C ALA A 472 33.22 -0.27 21.02
N LYS A 473 33.51 -0.19 22.33
CA LYS A 473 34.58 0.66 22.89
C LYS A 473 35.97 0.33 22.34
N ASN A 474 36.32 -0.96 22.30
CA ASN A 474 37.64 -1.37 21.80
C ASN A 474 37.83 -1.06 20.31
N ILE A 475 36.75 -1.14 19.51
CA ILE A 475 36.79 -0.83 18.08
C ILE A 475 36.85 0.68 17.83
N LEU A 476 36.11 1.53 18.57
CA LEU A 476 36.33 2.98 18.49
C LEU A 476 37.73 3.41 18.92
N LYS A 477 38.35 2.68 19.86
CA LYS A 477 39.74 2.93 20.27
C LYS A 477 40.72 2.60 19.15
N GLN A 478 40.50 1.53 18.39
CA GLN A 478 41.27 1.20 17.18
C GLN A 478 41.03 2.26 16.09
N GLY A 479 39.77 2.62 15.81
CA GLY A 479 39.42 3.70 14.88
C GLY A 479 40.11 5.03 15.23
N PHE A 480 40.15 5.41 16.51
CA PHE A 480 40.86 6.61 16.95
C PHE A 480 42.39 6.54 16.76
N GLN A 481 42.98 5.35 16.90
CA GLN A 481 44.41 5.16 16.61
C GLN A 481 44.72 5.33 15.12
N ILE A 482 43.84 4.86 14.23
CA ILE A 482 43.99 4.99 12.76
C ILE A 482 43.65 6.41 12.29
N ALA A 483 42.62 7.05 12.85
CA ALA A 483 42.31 8.45 12.57
C ALA A 483 43.50 9.38 12.90
N ASN A 484 44.35 9.00 13.86
CA ASN A 484 45.56 9.75 14.17
C ASN A 484 46.65 9.68 13.09
N THR A 485 46.70 8.66 12.24
CA THR A 485 47.72 8.54 11.18
C THR A 485 47.33 9.22 9.86
N ILE A 486 46.03 9.48 9.65
CA ILE A 486 45.48 10.20 8.48
C ILE A 486 46.24 11.53 8.25
N LYS A 487 46.69 11.72 7.00
CA LYS A 487 47.52 12.88 6.61
C LYS A 487 46.73 14.09 6.08
N ASN A 488 45.54 13.88 5.50
CA ASN A 488 44.68 14.98 5.07
C ASN A 488 43.99 15.60 6.31
N PRO A 489 44.20 16.89 6.63
CA PRO A 489 43.60 17.51 7.81
C PRO A 489 42.06 17.57 7.77
N GLU A 490 41.44 17.63 6.60
CA GLU A 490 39.98 17.58 6.43
C GLU A 490 39.43 16.20 6.85
N HIS A 491 39.90 15.14 6.17
CA HIS A 491 39.56 13.74 6.50
C HIS A 491 39.87 13.41 7.97
N LYS A 492 40.92 13.99 8.55
CA LYS A 492 41.28 13.80 9.96
C LYS A 492 40.34 14.52 10.93
N ALA A 493 39.97 15.78 10.64
CA ALA A 493 38.99 16.49 11.45
C ALA A 493 37.62 15.79 11.41
N GLU A 494 37.16 15.40 10.22
CA GLU A 494 35.90 14.70 10.01
C GLU A 494 35.88 13.35 10.75
N THR A 495 36.89 12.49 10.57
CA THR A 495 36.95 11.19 11.26
C THR A 495 37.02 11.32 12.78
N PHE A 496 37.70 12.33 13.32
CA PHE A 496 37.61 12.65 14.75
C PHE A 496 36.18 13.03 15.16
N GLY A 497 35.46 13.81 14.34
CA GLY A 497 34.06 14.17 14.56
C GLY A 497 33.12 12.95 14.56
N ILE A 498 33.29 12.02 13.61
CA ILE A 498 32.56 10.75 13.52
C ILE A 498 32.81 9.91 14.78
N ILE A 499 34.07 9.67 15.12
CA ILE A 499 34.46 8.90 16.31
C ILE A 499 33.91 9.55 17.59
N ALA A 500 33.95 10.87 17.69
CA ALA A 500 33.41 11.60 18.83
C ALA A 500 31.90 11.35 18.98
N ALA A 501 31.11 11.42 17.89
CA ALA A 501 29.68 11.10 17.93
C ALA A 501 29.43 9.66 18.40
N LYS A 502 30.22 8.69 17.93
CA LYS A 502 30.11 7.29 18.40
C LYS A 502 30.50 7.11 19.88
N TYR A 503 31.36 7.97 20.42
CA TYR A 503 31.57 8.03 21.88
C TYR A 503 30.41 8.67 22.65
N ILE A 504 29.57 9.50 22.03
CA ILE A 504 28.31 10.00 22.61
C ILE A 504 27.28 8.87 22.66
N GLU A 505 27.08 8.14 21.55
CA GLU A 505 26.24 6.94 21.49
C GLU A 505 26.63 5.94 22.61
N ASN A 506 27.93 5.73 22.81
CA ASN A 506 28.49 4.84 23.84
C ASN A 506 28.61 5.48 25.25
N GLY A 507 27.97 6.63 25.51
CA GLY A 507 27.88 7.29 26.81
C GLY A 507 29.17 7.92 27.38
N GLN A 508 30.23 8.02 26.58
CA GLN A 508 31.55 8.53 26.98
C GLN A 508 31.72 10.02 26.64
N ILE A 509 30.80 10.84 27.17
CA ILE A 509 30.69 12.29 26.89
C ILE A 509 32.02 13.04 27.07
N GLU A 510 32.76 12.81 28.16
CA GLU A 510 34.02 13.52 28.41
C GLU A 510 35.16 13.12 27.45
N LEU A 511 35.18 11.87 26.97
CA LEU A 511 36.12 11.45 25.93
C LEU A 511 35.73 12.04 24.57
N SER A 512 34.43 12.06 24.26
CA SER A 512 33.90 12.71 23.06
C SER A 512 34.28 14.20 23.02
N LYS A 513 34.04 14.96 24.10
CA LYS A 513 34.49 16.36 24.24
C LYS A 513 35.98 16.53 23.93
N SER A 514 36.84 15.69 24.52
CA SER A 514 38.29 15.76 24.29
C SER A 514 38.68 15.51 22.83
N ILE A 515 37.96 14.64 22.12
CA ILE A 515 38.18 14.36 20.70
C ILE A 515 37.60 15.48 19.82
N LEU A 516 36.46 16.08 20.19
CA LEU A 516 35.90 17.25 19.52
C LEU A 516 36.84 18.45 19.61
N SER A 517 37.43 18.76 20.77
CA SER A 517 38.40 19.86 20.90
C SER A 517 39.62 19.66 19.97
N GLN A 518 40.11 18.42 19.82
CA GLN A 518 41.18 18.09 18.87
C GLN A 518 40.70 18.22 17.41
N SER A 519 39.48 17.77 17.09
CA SER A 519 38.86 17.93 15.76
C SER A 519 38.74 19.41 15.37
N ILE A 520 38.33 20.28 16.30
CA ILE A 520 38.23 21.74 16.11
C ILE A 520 39.60 22.36 15.84
N GLU A 521 40.63 21.96 16.58
CA GLU A 521 42.00 22.45 16.37
C GLU A 521 42.51 22.07 14.97
N ILE A 522 42.28 20.82 14.53
CA ILE A 522 42.66 20.36 13.20
C ILE A 522 41.85 21.10 12.11
N ALA A 523 40.53 21.22 12.28
CA ALA A 523 39.65 21.92 11.34
C ALA A 523 40.00 23.41 11.17
N ARG A 524 40.29 24.11 12.28
CA ARG A 524 40.75 25.52 12.26
C ARG A 524 42.08 25.70 11.50
N ASN A 525 42.91 24.66 11.39
CA ASN A 525 44.17 24.69 10.65
C ASN A 525 44.09 24.21 9.19
N ILE A 526 42.89 23.89 8.67
CA ILE A 526 42.69 23.57 7.25
C ILE A 526 42.94 24.82 6.38
N PRO A 527 43.80 24.78 5.34
CA PRO A 527 44.14 25.97 4.56
C PRO A 527 43.06 26.48 3.60
N GLU A 528 42.21 25.61 3.04
CA GLU A 528 41.12 26.05 2.15
C GLU A 528 39.87 26.36 2.97
N ARG A 529 39.39 27.61 2.88
CA ARG A 529 38.27 28.12 3.69
C ARG A 529 36.97 27.32 3.52
N GLU A 530 36.67 26.81 2.32
CA GLU A 530 35.47 25.99 2.07
C GLU A 530 35.52 24.66 2.84
N GLN A 531 36.69 24.02 2.90
CA GLN A 531 36.93 22.78 3.66
C GLN A 531 36.93 23.04 5.17
N GLN A 532 37.52 24.16 5.61
CA GLN A 532 37.52 24.63 7.00
C GLN A 532 36.10 24.90 7.52
N GLU A 533 35.31 25.70 6.79
CA GLU A 533 33.92 26.01 7.17
C GLU A 533 33.06 24.75 7.17
N SER A 534 33.21 23.85 6.18
CA SER A 534 32.48 22.57 6.12
C SER A 534 32.82 21.63 7.29
N SER A 535 34.10 21.48 7.61
CA SER A 535 34.56 20.64 8.73
C SER A 535 34.02 21.17 10.07
N LEU A 536 34.14 22.48 10.30
CA LEU A 536 33.64 23.13 11.51
C LEU A 536 32.11 23.08 11.64
N PHE A 537 31.39 23.17 10.53
CA PHE A 537 29.92 23.05 10.48
C PHE A 537 29.47 21.67 10.99
N LEU A 538 30.05 20.57 10.48
CA LEU A 538 29.77 19.21 10.94
C LEU A 538 30.04 19.05 12.45
N ILE A 539 31.20 19.53 12.92
CA ILE A 539 31.60 19.45 14.34
C ILE A 539 30.62 20.20 15.26
N SER A 540 30.02 21.30 14.79
CA SER A 540 29.11 22.13 15.60
C SER A 540 27.87 21.36 16.10
N SER A 541 27.38 20.39 15.33
CA SER A 541 26.26 19.51 15.73
C SER A 541 26.64 18.60 16.90
N ASN A 542 27.82 18.00 16.84
CA ASN A 542 28.28 17.03 17.84
C ASN A 542 28.63 17.73 19.16
N LEU A 543 29.03 19.00 19.10
CA LEU A 543 29.19 19.87 20.28
C LEU A 543 27.87 20.10 21.02
N VAL A 544 26.73 20.22 20.32
CA VAL A 544 25.41 20.35 20.98
C VAL A 544 25.05 19.09 21.75
N GLU A 545 25.32 17.91 21.19
CA GLU A 545 25.04 16.62 21.84
C GLU A 545 25.85 16.39 23.14
N VAL A 546 27.09 16.90 23.24
CA VAL A 546 27.87 16.87 24.50
C VAL A 546 27.57 18.04 25.45
N GLY A 547 26.58 18.89 25.13
CA GLY A 547 26.21 20.08 25.91
C GLY A 547 27.16 21.28 25.76
N ALA A 548 28.11 21.25 24.83
CA ALA A 548 29.05 22.34 24.52
C ALA A 548 28.43 23.40 23.58
N VAL A 549 27.16 23.77 23.82
CA VAL A 549 26.36 24.64 22.95
C VAL A 549 27.03 26.00 22.74
N SER A 550 27.67 26.56 23.77
CA SER A 550 28.43 27.82 23.67
C SER A 550 29.63 27.74 22.72
N GLU A 551 30.26 26.57 22.58
CA GLU A 551 31.37 26.36 21.65
C GLU A 551 30.87 26.16 20.21
N ALA A 552 29.76 25.43 20.04
CA ALA A 552 29.05 25.33 18.76
C ALA A 552 28.64 26.73 18.23
N LEU A 553 28.15 27.60 19.11
CA LEU A 553 27.79 28.98 18.76
C LEU A 553 29.00 29.87 18.48
N GLN A 554 30.15 29.67 19.15
CA GLN A 554 31.39 30.35 18.78
C GLN A 554 31.87 29.94 17.38
N ILE A 555 31.71 28.68 17.01
CA ILE A 555 31.99 28.19 15.65
C ILE A 555 31.01 28.81 14.64
N ALA A 556 29.69 28.77 14.91
CA ALA A 556 28.69 29.36 14.03
C ALA A 556 28.92 30.87 13.77
N ASN A 557 29.33 31.61 14.81
CA ASN A 557 29.66 33.04 14.70
C ASN A 557 31.02 33.33 14.03
N SER A 558 31.82 32.32 13.67
CA SER A 558 33.06 32.49 12.89
C SER A 558 32.84 32.43 11.37
N PHE A 559 31.66 31.99 10.94
CA PHE A 559 31.30 31.85 9.53
C PHE A 559 30.84 33.17 8.90
N ASN A 560 30.70 33.17 7.56
CA ASN A 560 29.97 34.22 6.85
C ASN A 560 28.47 34.18 7.20
N ASP A 561 27.72 35.26 6.95
CA ASP A 561 26.32 35.38 7.41
C ASP A 561 25.39 34.27 6.91
N GLU A 562 25.58 33.75 5.69
CA GLU A 562 24.76 32.68 5.11
C GLU A 562 25.01 31.34 5.81
N VAL A 563 26.28 30.96 5.99
CA VAL A 563 26.67 29.71 6.69
C VAL A 563 26.46 29.82 8.20
N LYS A 564 26.60 31.01 8.80
CA LYS A 564 26.23 31.31 10.19
C LYS A 564 24.75 31.01 10.44
N GLN A 565 23.86 31.48 9.56
CA GLN A 565 22.42 31.23 9.71
C GLN A 565 22.07 29.74 9.59
N LEU A 566 22.71 29.01 8.66
CA LEU A 566 22.57 27.55 8.55
C LEU A 566 23.06 26.82 9.81
N ALA A 567 24.20 27.24 10.38
CA ALA A 567 24.76 26.62 11.57
C ALA A 567 23.89 26.86 12.82
N ILE A 568 23.38 28.08 13.01
CA ILE A 568 22.45 28.40 14.10
C ILE A 568 21.13 27.62 13.92
N THR A 569 20.64 27.48 12.68
CA THR A 569 19.48 26.64 12.36
C THR A 569 19.69 25.19 12.77
N GLN A 570 20.85 24.61 12.46
CA GLN A 570 21.21 23.24 12.85
C GLN A 570 21.29 23.09 14.37
N ILE A 571 21.97 24.02 15.08
CA ILE A 571 22.08 24.03 16.54
C ILE A 571 20.69 24.06 17.20
N VAL A 572 19.80 24.95 16.74
CA VAL A 572 18.42 25.07 17.27
C VAL A 572 17.61 23.79 17.03
N PHE A 573 17.67 23.20 15.85
CA PHE A 573 16.98 21.92 15.61
C PHE A 573 17.60 20.76 16.38
N LYS A 574 18.91 20.75 16.60
CA LYS A 574 19.57 19.70 17.39
C LYS A 574 19.22 19.79 18.88
N LEU A 575 19.07 21.00 19.43
CA LEU A 575 18.53 21.21 20.79
C LEU A 575 17.10 20.69 20.94
N ILE A 576 16.24 20.91 19.93
CA ILE A 576 14.89 20.33 19.87
C ILE A 576 14.96 18.79 19.76
N GLU A 577 15.90 18.27 18.98
CA GLU A 577 16.17 16.82 18.86
C GLU A 577 16.64 16.20 20.18
N ILE A 578 17.39 16.90 21.05
CA ILE A 578 17.74 16.40 22.39
C ILE A 578 16.75 16.80 23.51
N LYS A 579 15.61 17.43 23.15
CA LYS A 579 14.57 17.95 24.08
C LYS A 579 15.04 19.06 25.03
N GLU A 580 16.17 19.71 24.72
CA GLU A 580 16.67 20.92 25.39
C GLU A 580 15.88 22.17 24.97
N TYR A 581 14.55 22.09 25.12
CA TYR A 581 13.62 23.11 24.62
C TYR A 581 13.88 24.50 25.22
N SER A 582 14.39 24.62 26.46
CA SER A 582 14.74 25.95 27.00
C SER A 582 15.84 26.58 26.16
N GLN A 583 16.95 25.88 25.93
CA GLN A 583 18.08 26.42 25.17
C GLN A 583 17.68 26.73 23.72
N ALA A 584 16.78 25.93 23.13
CA ALA A 584 16.21 26.23 21.81
C ALA A 584 15.35 27.52 21.82
N LEU A 585 14.48 27.71 22.82
CA LEU A 585 13.68 28.93 23.01
C LEU A 585 14.57 30.15 23.29
N ASP A 586 15.62 29.99 24.11
CA ASP A 586 16.61 31.03 24.45
C ASP A 586 17.33 31.54 23.19
N LEU A 587 17.83 30.66 22.32
CA LEU A 587 18.50 31.04 21.07
C LEU A 587 17.57 31.63 20.00
N VAL A 588 16.29 31.30 20.06
CA VAL A 588 15.25 31.79 19.13
C VAL A 588 14.57 33.07 19.65
N SER A 589 15.00 33.58 20.80
CA SER A 589 14.62 34.92 21.29
C SER A 589 15.34 36.09 20.60
N HIS A 590 16.48 35.84 19.95
CA HIS A 590 17.27 36.89 19.31
C HIS A 590 16.71 37.35 17.94
N PRO A 591 16.88 38.64 17.55
CA PRO A 591 16.45 39.13 16.24
C PRO A 591 17.11 38.44 15.05
N GLU A 592 18.37 37.98 15.18
CA GLU A 592 19.06 37.25 14.11
C GLU A 592 18.37 35.92 13.75
N THR A 593 17.60 35.33 14.67
CA THR A 593 16.90 34.04 14.52
C THR A 593 15.39 34.19 14.28
N GLU A 594 14.91 35.38 13.91
CA GLU A 594 13.48 35.68 13.62
C GLU A 594 12.86 34.71 12.59
N HIS A 595 13.64 34.29 11.59
CA HIS A 595 13.24 33.31 10.58
C HIS A 595 12.98 31.89 11.15
N LEU A 596 13.58 31.54 12.29
CA LEU A 596 13.39 30.26 12.98
C LEU A 596 12.20 30.24 13.92
N LYS A 597 11.78 31.40 14.47
CA LYS A 597 10.63 31.50 15.40
C LYS A 597 9.41 30.73 14.86
N ARG A 598 9.11 30.88 13.56
CA ARG A 598 8.02 30.18 12.88
C ARG A 598 8.13 28.65 12.92
N GLU A 599 9.28 28.10 12.54
CA GLU A 599 9.47 26.65 12.41
C GLU A 599 9.70 25.97 13.77
N VAL A 600 10.24 26.71 14.75
CA VAL A 600 10.32 26.25 16.14
C VAL A 600 8.94 26.23 16.79
N MET A 601 8.14 27.30 16.70
CA MET A 601 6.74 27.29 17.16
C MET A 601 5.95 26.10 16.60
N ARG A 602 6.15 25.80 15.31
CA ARG A 602 5.53 24.65 14.64
C ARG A 602 6.01 23.29 15.18
N LYS A 603 7.31 23.14 15.47
CA LYS A 603 7.89 21.85 15.92
C LYS A 603 7.63 21.53 17.39
N ILE A 604 7.53 22.53 18.28
CA ILE A 604 7.48 22.28 19.74
C ILE A 604 6.16 22.65 20.42
N GLY A 605 5.24 23.37 19.75
CA GLY A 605 3.96 23.76 20.35
C GLY A 605 3.12 22.57 20.83
N SER A 606 3.00 21.53 20.00
CA SER A 606 2.30 20.29 20.35
C SER A 606 3.05 19.44 21.38
N ASP A 607 4.39 19.38 21.32
CA ASP A 607 5.21 18.66 22.29
C ASP A 607 5.06 19.25 23.71
N LEU A 608 5.08 20.58 23.83
CA LEU A 608 4.96 21.29 25.11
C LEU A 608 3.55 21.24 25.69
N LEU A 609 2.51 21.34 24.86
CA LEU A 609 1.12 21.13 25.31
C LEU A 609 0.91 19.71 25.87
N ASN A 610 1.40 18.69 25.17
CA ASN A 610 1.26 17.30 25.63
C ASN A 610 2.16 16.96 26.83
N SER A 611 3.17 17.77 27.15
CA SER A 611 4.03 17.56 28.32
C SER A 611 3.51 18.20 29.61
N GLY A 612 2.53 19.11 29.53
CA GLY A 612 2.01 19.85 30.69
C GLY A 612 3.02 20.84 31.32
N ASP A 613 4.05 21.25 30.57
CA ASP A 613 5.04 22.24 31.04
C ASP A 613 4.57 23.66 30.73
N ASP A 614 3.55 24.12 31.48
CA ASP A 614 2.91 25.43 31.32
C ASP A 614 3.93 26.57 31.19
N ARG A 615 5.04 26.51 31.93
CA ARG A 615 6.09 27.56 31.92
C ARG A 615 6.83 27.63 30.59
N LYS A 616 7.09 26.51 29.93
CA LYS A 616 7.69 26.51 28.58
C LYS A 616 6.66 26.90 27.52
N PHE A 617 5.38 26.60 27.74
CA PHE A 617 4.29 27.00 26.86
C PHE A 617 4.02 28.52 26.94
N ASP A 618 3.96 29.09 28.14
CA ASP A 618 3.87 30.55 28.35
C ASP A 618 5.06 31.27 27.72
N ARG A 619 6.27 30.69 27.79
CA ARG A 619 7.47 31.24 27.14
C ARG A 619 7.43 31.12 25.60
N LEU A 620 6.74 30.12 25.06
CA LEU A 620 6.46 30.01 23.62
C LEU A 620 5.44 31.06 23.17
N LEU A 621 4.44 31.36 24.02
CA LEU A 621 3.48 32.43 23.81
C LEU A 621 4.18 33.80 23.81
N GLU A 622 5.04 34.07 24.80
CA GLU A 622 5.87 35.28 24.88
C GLU A 622 6.74 35.46 23.63
N LEU A 623 7.31 34.38 23.07
CA LEU A 623 8.08 34.43 21.83
C LEU A 623 7.23 34.69 20.57
N ALA A 624 5.97 34.24 20.56
CA ALA A 624 5.02 34.58 19.49
C ALA A 624 4.60 36.05 19.58
N GLU A 625 4.30 36.54 20.79
CA GLU A 625 3.92 37.93 21.04
C GLU A 625 5.07 38.92 20.77
N ASN A 626 6.31 38.51 20.99
CA ASN A 626 7.54 39.29 20.74
C ASN A 626 8.24 38.93 19.40
N SER A 627 7.49 38.49 18.39
CA SER A 627 7.98 38.46 17.00
C SER A 627 7.89 39.85 16.38
N GLU A 628 8.96 40.31 15.72
CA GLU A 628 9.02 41.62 15.05
C GLU A 628 8.24 41.63 13.72
N ASN A 629 7.83 40.45 13.24
CA ASN A 629 7.04 40.28 12.03
C ASN A 629 5.59 39.94 12.40
N ASP A 630 4.68 40.91 12.24
CA ASP A 630 3.24 40.75 12.52
C ASP A 630 2.63 39.50 11.86
N ILE A 631 3.10 39.12 10.66
CA ILE A 631 2.61 37.94 9.93
C ILE A 631 3.06 36.64 10.63
N PHE A 632 4.25 36.61 11.24
CA PHE A 632 4.75 35.44 11.97
C PHE A 632 4.16 35.37 13.39
N LYS A 633 3.96 36.51 14.05
CA LYS A 633 3.22 36.66 15.30
C LYS A 633 1.80 36.11 15.18
N GLU A 634 1.01 36.65 14.26
CA GLU A 634 -0.37 36.21 14.00
C GLU A 634 -0.43 34.73 13.58
N TRP A 635 0.50 34.25 12.77
CA TRP A 635 0.55 32.84 12.37
C TRP A 635 0.92 31.90 13.51
N GLY A 636 1.82 32.32 14.40
CA GLY A 636 2.18 31.60 15.63
C GLY A 636 0.96 31.45 16.53
N LEU A 637 0.39 32.58 16.95
CA LEU A 637 -0.80 32.65 17.80
C LEU A 637 -1.98 31.87 17.19
N ALA A 638 -2.22 31.96 15.88
CA ALA A 638 -3.28 31.23 15.19
C ALA A 638 -3.11 29.69 15.19
N ASN A 639 -1.87 29.17 15.23
CA ASN A 639 -1.67 27.73 15.39
C ASN A 639 -1.74 27.33 16.87
N ILE A 640 -1.14 28.09 17.79
CA ILE A 640 -1.24 27.80 19.23
C ILE A 640 -2.71 27.77 19.69
N ALA A 641 -3.56 28.66 19.17
CA ALA A 641 -5.00 28.68 19.41
C ALA A 641 -5.73 27.42 18.92
N VAL A 642 -5.28 26.85 17.80
CA VAL A 642 -5.82 25.61 17.23
C VAL A 642 -5.35 24.40 18.02
N GLU A 643 -4.07 24.33 18.39
CA GLU A 643 -3.53 23.22 19.18
C GLU A 643 -4.11 23.20 20.60
N LEU A 644 -4.34 24.36 21.24
CA LEU A 644 -5.12 24.46 22.49
C LEU A 644 -6.53 23.86 22.34
N ALA A 645 -7.22 24.18 21.25
CA ALA A 645 -8.54 23.64 20.96
C ALA A 645 -8.51 22.14 20.60
N ALA A 646 -7.40 21.61 20.08
CA ALA A 646 -7.22 20.18 19.85
C ALA A 646 -6.92 19.42 21.16
N ALA A 647 -6.03 19.97 22.01
CA ALA A 647 -5.66 19.42 23.31
C ALA A 647 -6.82 19.41 24.33
N GLY A 648 -7.84 20.25 24.12
CA GLY A 648 -9.11 20.22 24.86
C GLY A 648 -9.53 21.56 25.45
N GLU A 649 -8.61 22.52 25.55
CA GLU A 649 -8.84 23.91 25.99
C GLU A 649 -9.57 24.75 24.92
N ARG A 650 -10.68 24.22 24.37
CA ARG A 650 -11.45 24.79 23.26
C ARG A 650 -11.97 26.20 23.49
N GLU A 651 -12.19 26.59 24.75
CA GLU A 651 -12.59 27.95 25.13
C GLU A 651 -11.39 28.92 25.03
N ARG A 652 -10.24 28.58 25.62
CA ARG A 652 -9.00 29.38 25.57
C ARG A 652 -8.46 29.50 24.15
N GLY A 653 -8.50 28.40 23.39
CA GLY A 653 -8.17 28.38 21.95
C GLY A 653 -9.08 29.27 21.12
N LEU A 654 -10.40 29.23 21.36
CA LEU A 654 -11.37 30.11 20.69
C LEU A 654 -11.12 31.59 21.03
N GLN A 655 -10.95 31.92 22.31
CA GLN A 655 -10.69 33.29 22.77
C GLN A 655 -9.40 33.86 22.17
N MET A 656 -8.34 33.06 22.08
CA MET A 656 -7.07 33.50 21.46
C MET A 656 -7.15 33.56 19.93
N ALA A 657 -7.95 32.72 19.27
CA ALA A 657 -8.26 32.91 17.86
C ALA A 657 -9.08 34.19 17.62
N GLN A 658 -9.88 34.61 18.59
CA GLN A 658 -10.70 35.82 18.50
C GLN A 658 -9.89 37.12 18.67
N THR A 659 -8.74 37.11 19.37
CA THR A 659 -7.85 38.27 19.52
C THR A 659 -6.93 38.53 18.32
N LEU A 660 -6.82 37.59 17.38
CA LEU A 660 -6.05 37.74 16.13
C LEU A 660 -6.52 38.96 15.32
N THR A 661 -5.58 39.82 14.94
CA THR A 661 -5.84 41.01 14.11
C THR A 661 -5.86 40.67 12.61
N ASN A 662 -5.14 39.64 12.19
CA ASN A 662 -5.09 39.18 10.80
C ASN A 662 -6.34 38.35 10.48
N GLN A 663 -7.23 38.95 9.69
CA GLN A 663 -8.55 38.39 9.36
C GLN A 663 -8.48 37.03 8.63
N GLU A 664 -7.51 36.83 7.73
CA GLU A 664 -7.39 35.56 6.99
C GLU A 664 -6.85 34.43 7.88
N MET A 665 -5.96 34.75 8.82
CA MET A 665 -5.48 33.81 9.84
C MET A 665 -6.55 33.52 10.91
N LYS A 666 -7.29 34.54 11.34
CA LYS A 666 -8.44 34.41 12.25
C LYS A 666 -9.51 33.49 11.69
N ALA A 667 -9.98 33.72 10.45
CA ALA A 667 -10.94 32.83 9.80
C ALA A 667 -10.40 31.38 9.69
N SER A 668 -9.15 31.22 9.30
CA SER A 668 -8.48 29.90 9.21
C SER A 668 -8.41 29.18 10.57
N ALA A 669 -8.15 29.90 11.66
CA ALA A 669 -8.17 29.35 13.02
C ALA A 669 -9.59 28.97 13.45
N LEU A 670 -10.57 29.87 13.29
CA LEU A 670 -11.97 29.63 13.66
C LEU A 670 -12.57 28.41 12.94
N ILE A 671 -12.27 28.21 11.65
CA ILE A 671 -12.74 27.03 10.89
C ILE A 671 -12.18 25.72 11.48
N LYS A 672 -10.88 25.67 11.81
CA LYS A 672 -10.28 24.48 12.46
C LYS A 672 -10.79 24.28 13.89
N ILE A 673 -11.05 25.36 14.62
CA ILE A 673 -11.58 25.30 15.99
C ILE A 673 -13.03 24.79 15.98
N ALA A 674 -13.85 25.23 15.02
CA ALA A 674 -15.18 24.68 14.78
C ALA A 674 -15.14 23.16 14.49
N GLU A 675 -14.13 22.68 13.76
CA GLU A 675 -13.90 21.24 13.56
C GLU A 675 -13.63 20.49 14.89
N SER A 676 -12.86 21.06 15.83
CA SER A 676 -12.66 20.46 17.16
C SER A 676 -13.94 20.49 18.01
N TYR A 677 -14.73 21.57 17.96
CA TYR A 677 -16.05 21.62 18.59
C TYR A 677 -16.97 20.53 18.01
N ARG A 678 -16.92 20.27 16.69
CA ARG A 678 -17.66 19.20 16.01
C ARG A 678 -17.24 17.80 16.47
N LYS A 679 -15.94 17.52 16.60
CA LYS A 679 -15.45 16.22 17.14
C LYS A 679 -15.88 16.00 18.60
N SER A 680 -16.08 17.07 19.36
CA SER A 680 -16.63 16.99 20.72
C SER A 680 -18.16 16.99 20.80
N GLY A 681 -18.88 16.96 19.68
CA GLY A 681 -20.35 16.95 19.62
C GLY A 681 -21.03 18.25 20.07
N GLN A 682 -20.28 19.33 20.29
CA GLN A 682 -20.79 20.60 20.84
C GLN A 682 -21.42 21.50 19.76
N ASN A 683 -22.37 20.93 19.01
CA ASN A 683 -22.87 21.49 17.76
C ASN A 683 -23.54 22.86 17.92
N GLU A 684 -24.13 23.15 19.09
CA GLU A 684 -24.75 24.45 19.42
C GLU A 684 -23.80 25.64 19.26
N ARG A 685 -22.49 25.45 19.47
CA ARG A 685 -21.48 26.50 19.33
C ARG A 685 -20.90 26.64 17.92
N ILE A 686 -21.00 25.59 17.09
CA ILE A 686 -20.44 25.57 15.72
C ILE A 686 -21.05 26.68 14.87
N SER A 687 -22.37 26.88 14.94
CA SER A 687 -23.06 27.89 14.12
C SER A 687 -22.51 29.30 14.34
N GLY A 688 -22.17 29.65 15.59
CA GLY A 688 -21.57 30.94 15.93
C GLY A 688 -20.14 31.09 15.40
N ILE A 689 -19.30 30.06 15.59
CA ILE A 689 -17.89 30.08 15.17
C ILE A 689 -17.78 30.09 13.63
N LEU A 690 -18.58 29.28 12.93
CA LEU A 690 -18.64 29.28 11.46
C LEU A 690 -19.22 30.59 10.92
N LYS A 691 -20.18 31.21 11.62
CA LYS A 691 -20.71 32.52 11.24
C LYS A 691 -19.65 33.62 11.39
N GLU A 692 -18.92 33.68 12.50
CA GLU A 692 -17.80 34.63 12.65
C GLU A 692 -16.74 34.40 11.56
N GLY A 693 -16.39 33.13 11.28
CA GLY A 693 -15.49 32.79 10.17
C GLY A 693 -16.00 33.23 8.79
N TRP A 694 -17.31 33.12 8.53
CA TRP A 694 -17.95 33.54 7.29
C TRP A 694 -17.95 35.07 7.13
N GLU A 695 -18.41 35.83 8.13
CA GLU A 695 -18.45 37.31 8.09
C GLU A 695 -17.04 37.90 7.89
N ILE A 696 -16.00 37.25 8.43
CA ILE A 696 -14.59 37.61 8.23
C ILE A 696 -14.12 37.31 6.79
N VAL A 697 -14.47 36.15 6.21
CA VAL A 697 -14.12 35.85 4.81
C VAL A 697 -14.88 36.75 3.84
N GLU A 698 -16.15 37.06 4.10
CA GLU A 698 -16.99 37.95 3.27
C GLU A 698 -16.46 39.39 3.28
N SER A 699 -16.17 39.97 4.44
CA SER A 699 -15.56 41.30 4.53
C SER A 699 -14.18 41.35 3.87
N ALA A 700 -13.38 40.28 3.96
CA ALA A 700 -12.12 40.14 3.25
C ALA A 700 -12.28 39.93 1.72
N ILE A 701 -13.42 39.45 1.23
CA ILE A 701 -13.77 39.41 -0.20
C ILE A 701 -14.06 40.84 -0.70
N ILE A 702 -14.95 41.57 -0.01
CA ILE A 702 -15.37 42.94 -0.39
C ILE A 702 -14.16 43.89 -0.52
N ALA A 703 -13.11 43.68 0.28
CA ALA A 703 -11.89 44.49 0.26
C ALA A 703 -10.91 44.21 -0.90
N THR A 704 -11.04 43.11 -1.67
CA THR A 704 -10.00 42.69 -2.63
C THR A 704 -10.50 42.41 -4.06
N LYS A 705 -9.68 42.76 -5.06
CA LYS A 705 -10.00 42.67 -6.51
C LYS A 705 -9.06 41.74 -7.31
N ASN A 706 -8.19 40.96 -6.66
CA ASN A 706 -7.21 40.11 -7.35
C ASN A 706 -7.64 38.64 -7.41
N SER A 707 -7.38 37.99 -8.55
CA SER A 707 -8.00 36.71 -8.93
C SER A 707 -7.50 35.48 -8.15
N GLU A 708 -6.21 35.38 -7.82
CA GLU A 708 -5.67 34.24 -7.06
C GLU A 708 -6.30 34.15 -5.65
N ASN A 709 -6.52 35.31 -5.01
CA ASN A 709 -7.20 35.39 -3.72
C ASN A 709 -8.69 34.99 -3.80
N LEU A 710 -9.34 35.09 -4.96
CA LEU A 710 -10.73 34.61 -5.13
C LEU A 710 -10.79 33.08 -5.04
N SER A 711 -9.80 32.36 -5.58
CA SER A 711 -9.74 30.88 -5.50
C SER A 711 -9.51 30.40 -4.07
N ALA A 712 -8.59 31.05 -3.34
CA ALA A 712 -8.35 30.74 -1.92
C ALA A 712 -9.59 31.01 -1.06
N LYS A 713 -10.28 32.15 -1.29
CA LYS A 713 -11.51 32.53 -0.56
C LYS A 713 -12.69 31.64 -0.92
N ALA A 714 -12.84 31.22 -2.19
CA ALA A 714 -13.81 30.21 -2.60
C ALA A 714 -13.57 28.85 -1.91
N SER A 715 -12.32 28.41 -1.74
CA SER A 715 -12.02 27.17 -1.00
C SER A 715 -12.33 27.28 0.50
N LEU A 716 -12.12 28.46 1.11
CA LEU A 716 -12.50 28.72 2.50
C LEU A 716 -14.03 28.74 2.67
N LEU A 717 -14.76 29.47 1.82
CA LEU A 717 -16.23 29.45 1.81
C LEU A 717 -16.77 28.04 1.55
N GLY A 718 -16.15 27.25 0.67
CA GLY A 718 -16.56 25.87 0.39
C GLY A 718 -16.43 24.97 1.62
N LYS A 719 -15.34 25.10 2.38
CA LYS A 719 -15.15 24.38 3.65
C LYS A 719 -16.13 24.84 4.72
N ILE A 720 -16.48 26.13 4.77
CA ILE A 720 -17.55 26.63 5.65
C ILE A 720 -18.92 26.08 5.21
N ALA A 721 -19.20 26.01 3.91
CA ALA A 721 -20.45 25.46 3.37
C ALA A 721 -20.63 23.98 3.68
N VAL A 722 -19.56 23.17 3.54
CA VAL A 722 -19.54 21.75 3.94
C VAL A 722 -19.73 21.61 5.45
N GLN A 723 -19.07 22.42 6.28
CA GLN A 723 -19.23 22.38 7.74
C GLN A 723 -20.64 22.81 8.19
N PHE A 724 -21.27 23.81 7.55
CA PHE A 724 -22.68 24.15 7.80
C PHE A 724 -23.63 23.05 7.35
N ALA A 725 -23.38 22.41 6.22
CA ALA A 725 -24.22 21.31 5.74
C ALA A 725 -24.13 20.08 6.66
N ALA A 726 -22.92 19.75 7.13
CA ALA A 726 -22.68 18.73 8.15
C ALA A 726 -23.24 19.11 9.54
N ALA A 727 -23.39 20.41 9.85
CA ALA A 727 -24.13 20.90 11.02
C ALA A 727 -25.65 20.93 10.80
N GLY A 728 -26.15 20.54 9.62
CA GLY A 728 -27.57 20.50 9.26
C GLY A 728 -28.16 21.82 8.75
N GLU A 729 -27.36 22.89 8.67
CA GLU A 729 -27.77 24.24 8.27
C GLU A 729 -27.75 24.43 6.74
N MET A 730 -28.57 23.63 6.05
CA MET A 730 -28.57 23.53 4.58
C MET A 730 -28.85 24.85 3.86
N GLU A 731 -29.68 25.74 4.40
CA GLU A 731 -29.92 27.07 3.79
C GLU A 731 -28.64 27.91 3.72
N LYS A 732 -27.84 27.96 4.80
CA LYS A 732 -26.56 28.67 4.83
C LYS A 732 -25.54 28.03 3.89
N SER A 733 -25.54 26.70 3.78
CA SER A 733 -24.68 26.00 2.83
C SER A 733 -25.04 26.35 1.38
N GLN A 734 -26.33 26.29 1.01
CA GLN A 734 -26.81 26.68 -0.32
C GLN A 734 -26.55 28.16 -0.64
N GLU A 735 -26.69 29.05 0.35
CA GLU A 735 -26.32 30.46 0.22
C GLU A 735 -24.83 30.59 -0.10
N LEU A 736 -23.95 29.94 0.67
CA LEU A 736 -22.51 29.95 0.44
C LEU A 736 -22.10 29.35 -0.91
N LEU A 737 -22.70 28.25 -1.35
CA LEU A 737 -22.45 27.66 -2.67
C LEU A 737 -22.89 28.59 -3.80
N THR A 738 -24.01 29.29 -3.61
CA THR A 738 -24.47 30.35 -4.52
C THR A 738 -23.51 31.55 -4.53
N GLN A 739 -22.92 31.91 -3.38
CA GLN A 739 -21.89 32.94 -3.30
C GLN A 739 -20.58 32.50 -4.00
N ILE A 740 -20.13 31.25 -3.79
CA ILE A 740 -18.93 30.68 -4.42
C ILE A 740 -19.06 30.69 -5.95
N LEU A 741 -20.19 30.22 -6.50
CA LEU A 741 -20.44 30.23 -7.95
C LEU A 741 -20.39 31.65 -8.55
N LYS A 742 -20.88 32.66 -7.83
CA LYS A 742 -20.77 34.08 -8.21
C LYS A 742 -19.32 34.60 -8.10
N LEU A 743 -18.60 34.20 -7.05
CA LEU A 743 -17.21 34.62 -6.79
C LEU A 743 -16.24 34.10 -7.84
N ILE A 744 -16.43 32.86 -8.32
CA ILE A 744 -15.57 32.21 -9.31
C ILE A 744 -16.03 32.39 -10.76
N GLN A 745 -17.19 33.01 -11.01
CA GLN A 745 -17.65 33.33 -12.38
C GLN A 745 -16.61 34.14 -13.18
N PRO A 746 -15.98 35.20 -12.64
CA PRO A 746 -14.95 35.98 -13.33
C PRO A 746 -13.63 35.23 -13.58
N ILE A 747 -13.40 34.08 -12.94
CA ILE A 747 -12.18 33.29 -13.12
C ILE A 747 -12.26 32.56 -14.47
N PRO A 748 -11.24 32.68 -15.36
CA PRO A 748 -11.20 31.94 -16.63
C PRO A 748 -11.36 30.44 -16.45
N ASP A 749 -11.88 29.76 -17.48
CA ASP A 749 -12.09 28.32 -17.46
C ASP A 749 -10.75 27.55 -17.48
N SER A 750 -10.27 27.23 -16.28
CA SER A 750 -8.94 26.71 -16.03
C SER A 750 -8.99 25.35 -15.35
N TYR A 751 -7.86 24.64 -15.37
CA TYR A 751 -7.69 23.41 -14.61
C TYR A 751 -7.96 23.64 -13.11
N GLN A 752 -7.48 24.75 -12.53
CA GLN A 752 -7.73 25.13 -11.14
C GLN A 752 -9.21 25.38 -10.82
N LYS A 753 -10.00 25.90 -11.77
CA LYS A 753 -11.45 26.12 -11.60
C LYS A 753 -12.23 24.80 -11.69
N ALA A 754 -11.84 23.90 -12.59
CA ALA A 754 -12.40 22.56 -12.67
C ALA A 754 -12.06 21.74 -11.42
N ASP A 755 -10.81 21.76 -10.95
CA ASP A 755 -10.41 21.04 -9.74
C ASP A 755 -11.07 21.63 -8.47
N LEU A 756 -11.17 22.95 -8.34
CA LEU A 756 -11.85 23.59 -7.20
C LEU A 756 -13.34 23.25 -7.14
N LEU A 757 -14.05 23.34 -8.28
CA LEU A 757 -15.44 22.88 -8.36
C LEU A 757 -15.50 21.39 -8.03
N GLY A 758 -14.59 20.61 -8.61
CA GLY A 758 -14.44 19.15 -8.50
C GLY A 758 -14.35 18.71 -7.05
N ASP A 759 -13.38 19.26 -6.33
CA ASP A 759 -13.13 19.03 -4.91
C ASP A 759 -14.31 19.48 -4.04
N ILE A 760 -14.81 20.72 -4.17
CA ILE A 760 -15.86 21.23 -3.29
C ILE A 760 -17.07 20.29 -3.28
N ALA A 761 -17.46 19.72 -4.42
CA ALA A 761 -18.56 18.76 -4.45
C ALA A 761 -18.19 17.29 -4.60
N ARG A 762 -16.89 16.97 -4.49
CA ARG A 762 -16.46 15.66 -3.99
C ARG A 762 -16.53 15.64 -2.46
N ASP A 763 -16.36 16.78 -1.81
CA ASP A 763 -16.64 16.97 -0.39
C ASP A 763 -18.17 17.05 -0.15
N LEU A 764 -18.92 17.80 -0.97
CA LEU A 764 -20.37 17.58 -1.25
C LEU A 764 -20.62 16.32 -2.10
N GLY A 765 -19.75 15.33 -1.92
CA GLY A 765 -19.81 13.98 -2.45
C GLY A 765 -19.47 12.93 -1.40
N TYR A 766 -18.86 13.31 -0.28
CA TYR A 766 -18.53 12.43 0.85
C TYR A 766 -19.19 12.87 2.16
N GLY A 767 -19.94 13.97 2.17
CA GLY A 767 -20.45 14.61 3.38
C GLY A 767 -21.98 14.67 3.49
N GLY A 768 -22.71 15.02 2.42
CA GLY A 768 -24.17 15.10 2.47
C GLY A 768 -24.96 15.83 1.37
N GLN A 769 -24.59 15.94 0.09
CA GLN A 769 -25.16 16.99 -0.77
C GLN A 769 -25.41 16.72 -2.29
N PHE A 770 -25.70 15.50 -2.81
CA PHE A 770 -26.02 15.21 -4.25
C PHE A 770 -26.72 16.29 -5.02
N THR A 771 -27.80 16.86 -4.47
CA THR A 771 -28.65 17.75 -5.24
C THR A 771 -27.93 19.09 -5.47
N GLN A 772 -27.28 19.60 -4.44
CA GLN A 772 -26.48 20.84 -4.47
C GLN A 772 -25.17 20.62 -5.24
N ALA A 773 -24.59 19.44 -5.05
CA ALA A 773 -23.50 18.95 -5.85
C ALA A 773 -23.92 18.84 -7.31
N LEU A 774 -25.13 18.33 -7.64
CA LEU A 774 -25.65 18.03 -9.01
C LEU A 774 -25.63 19.24 -9.91
N GLU A 775 -25.69 20.40 -9.30
CA GLU A 775 -25.56 21.67 -9.94
C GLU A 775 -24.06 22.04 -10.11
N LEU A 776 -23.22 21.83 -9.09
CA LEU A 776 -21.83 22.32 -9.02
C LEU A 776 -20.86 21.79 -10.11
N ALA A 777 -20.97 20.55 -10.59
CA ALA A 777 -20.16 20.05 -11.72
C ALA A 777 -20.92 19.54 -12.95
N GLN A 778 -22.24 19.71 -12.97
CA GLN A 778 -22.83 20.12 -14.24
C GLN A 778 -22.19 21.43 -14.74
N ASN A 779 -21.78 22.33 -13.83
CA ASN A 779 -20.98 23.52 -14.10
C ASN A 779 -19.46 23.29 -14.33
N ILE A 780 -18.96 22.04 -14.38
CA ILE A 780 -17.57 21.78 -14.85
C ILE A 780 -17.54 21.68 -16.37
N SER A 781 -16.68 22.49 -16.99
CA SER A 781 -16.55 22.67 -18.44
C SER A 781 -15.63 21.66 -19.12
N ARG A 782 -14.75 20.99 -18.37
CA ARG A 782 -13.66 20.16 -18.91
C ARG A 782 -14.05 18.69 -18.93
N GLU A 783 -14.35 18.11 -20.09
CA GLU A 783 -14.92 16.76 -20.15
C GLU A 783 -14.13 15.62 -19.47
N PRO A 784 -12.78 15.57 -19.46
CA PRO A 784 -12.05 14.53 -18.72
C PRO A 784 -12.13 14.73 -17.21
N GLN A 785 -12.15 15.99 -16.75
CA GLN A 785 -12.51 16.31 -15.37
C GLN A 785 -13.97 15.93 -15.20
N LYS A 786 -14.94 16.53 -15.89
CA LYS A 786 -16.38 16.21 -15.87
C LYS A 786 -16.71 14.71 -16.02
N SER A 787 -15.82 13.86 -16.52
CA SER A 787 -15.96 12.41 -16.58
C SER A 787 -15.13 11.66 -15.52
N GLU A 788 -14.10 12.26 -14.94
CA GLU A 788 -13.50 11.97 -13.61
C GLU A 788 -14.06 12.86 -12.49
N VAL A 789 -15.28 13.32 -12.72
CA VAL A 789 -16.15 14.17 -11.93
C VAL A 789 -17.60 13.72 -12.26
N LEU A 790 -17.77 12.95 -13.34
CA LEU A 790 -18.68 11.82 -13.56
C LEU A 790 -17.90 10.45 -13.63
N ALA A 791 -16.91 10.15 -12.72
CA ALA A 791 -16.36 8.80 -12.28
C ALA A 791 -16.59 8.21 -10.82
N ILE A 792 -16.41 8.86 -9.66
CA ILE A 792 -16.68 8.46 -8.22
C ILE A 792 -17.99 9.09 -7.48
N ILE A 793 -19.30 8.66 -7.32
CA ILE A 793 -20.64 9.19 -7.93
C ILE A 793 -21.47 8.13 -8.48
N ALA A 794 -22.05 8.26 -9.65
CA ALA A 794 -23.23 7.49 -9.90
C ALA A 794 -22.94 5.96 -9.89
N SER A 795 -21.65 5.57 -9.84
CA SER A 795 -20.86 4.65 -8.97
C SER A 795 -21.29 4.34 -7.51
N THR A 796 -21.11 5.26 -6.61
CA THR A 796 -21.59 5.48 -5.25
C THR A 796 -22.93 6.26 -5.11
N MET A 797 -23.78 6.55 -6.13
CA MET A 797 -25.27 6.28 -5.97
C MET A 797 -25.20 4.68 -6.21
N ALA A 798 -24.46 4.12 -7.19
CA ALA A 798 -24.66 2.72 -7.61
C ALA A 798 -24.67 1.73 -6.43
N ALA A 799 -23.76 1.92 -5.50
CA ALA A 799 -24.00 1.47 -4.15
C ALA A 799 -24.87 2.46 -3.35
N GLU A 800 -24.41 3.70 -3.12
CA GLU A 800 -24.92 4.53 -2.03
C GLU A 800 -26.26 5.33 -2.11
N SER A 801 -27.28 5.07 -2.96
CA SER A 801 -28.68 5.50 -2.59
C SER A 801 -29.94 4.85 -3.14
N GLY A 802 -29.95 3.96 -4.13
CA GLY A 802 -30.87 2.84 -3.94
C GLY A 802 -32.29 2.73 -4.56
N GLN A 803 -32.58 3.02 -5.85
CA GLN A 803 -33.86 2.63 -6.53
C GLN A 803 -33.64 2.12 -8.01
N PHE A 804 -34.61 2.02 -8.95
CA PHE A 804 -34.48 1.32 -10.29
C PHE A 804 -34.32 2.03 -11.69
N GLU A 805 -34.06 3.33 -11.93
CA GLU A 805 -33.98 3.85 -13.33
C GLU A 805 -32.93 4.94 -13.65
N GLN A 806 -32.30 5.57 -12.67
CA GLN A 806 -31.67 6.87 -12.86
C GLN A 806 -30.15 6.84 -12.93
N VAL A 807 -29.45 5.81 -12.43
CA VAL A 807 -28.09 5.53 -12.91
C VAL A 807 -28.10 5.13 -14.37
N LEU A 808 -29.13 4.46 -14.90
CA LEU A 808 -29.27 4.35 -16.35
C LEU A 808 -29.38 5.73 -17.00
N ARG A 809 -30.12 6.68 -16.37
CA ARG A 809 -30.14 8.09 -16.82
C ARG A 809 -28.76 8.76 -16.76
N VAL A 810 -28.05 8.75 -15.63
CA VAL A 810 -26.74 9.42 -15.53
C VAL A 810 -25.69 8.69 -16.38
N ILE A 811 -25.78 7.36 -16.57
CA ILE A 811 -24.90 6.58 -17.47
C ILE A 811 -24.99 7.13 -18.88
N ALA A 812 -26.24 7.36 -19.33
CA ALA A 812 -26.53 7.99 -20.61
C ALA A 812 -26.10 9.47 -20.67
N THR A 813 -25.71 10.10 -19.56
CA THR A 813 -25.14 11.47 -19.53
C THR A 813 -23.61 11.54 -19.45
N ILE A 814 -22.89 10.42 -19.27
CA ILE A 814 -21.41 10.46 -19.42
C ILE A 814 -21.06 10.53 -20.94
N PRO A 815 -20.01 11.26 -21.41
CA PRO A 815 -19.90 11.66 -22.84
C PRO A 815 -19.36 10.72 -23.98
N ASN A 816 -18.04 10.56 -24.26
CA ASN A 816 -17.42 10.04 -25.55
C ASN A 816 -17.61 8.51 -25.95
N ASP A 817 -16.59 7.60 -25.97
CA ASP A 817 -16.71 6.11 -25.89
C ASP A 817 -15.77 5.20 -24.94
N SER A 818 -15.06 5.66 -23.84
CA SER A 818 -14.66 4.83 -22.61
C SER A 818 -14.71 5.35 -21.05
N ARG A 819 -15.85 5.93 -20.48
CA ARG A 819 -16.79 5.91 -19.18
C ARG A 819 -18.37 5.24 -18.93
N ARG A 820 -19.49 4.57 -19.59
CA ARG A 820 -20.27 4.04 -20.95
C ARG A 820 -19.93 3.08 -22.35
N GLY A 821 -19.08 2.03 -22.81
CA GLY A 821 -17.79 1.11 -22.66
C GLY A 821 -17.25 0.01 -21.53
N LEU A 822 -16.80 0.29 -20.22
CA LEU A 822 -16.82 -0.13 -18.67
C LEU A 822 -17.92 0.38 -17.55
N ILE A 823 -18.87 1.38 -17.68
CA ILE A 823 -20.40 1.53 -17.41
C ILE A 823 -21.66 1.51 -18.52
N PHE A 824 -22.23 0.41 -19.13
CA PHE A 824 -23.63 0.11 -19.66
C PHE A 824 -24.29 -1.35 -19.48
N SER A 825 -23.67 -2.53 -19.80
CA SER A 825 -23.70 -3.95 -19.22
C SER A 825 -23.81 -4.24 -17.67
N ASN A 826 -22.79 -4.78 -16.92
CA ASN A 826 -22.41 -4.81 -15.43
C ASN A 826 -23.17 -5.57 -14.34
N ILE A 827 -24.10 -5.02 -13.58
CA ILE A 827 -25.48 -4.74 -13.97
C ILE A 827 -26.13 -5.88 -14.84
N VAL A 828 -25.37 -6.85 -15.43
CA VAL A 828 -25.83 -8.12 -16.04
C VAL A 828 -25.69 -9.32 -15.08
N LEU A 829 -24.81 -9.32 -14.08
CA LEU A 829 -24.86 -10.36 -13.03
C LEU A 829 -26.08 -10.20 -12.16
N ASP A 830 -26.32 -8.92 -11.92
CA ASP A 830 -27.47 -8.41 -11.32
C ASP A 830 -28.71 -8.78 -12.12
N ALA A 831 -28.61 -9.07 -13.41
CA ALA A 831 -29.70 -9.69 -14.12
C ALA A 831 -29.87 -11.17 -13.72
N LYS A 832 -30.52 -11.37 -12.56
CA LYS A 832 -30.94 -12.68 -12.02
C LYS A 832 -31.91 -13.45 -12.92
N LYS A 833 -32.45 -12.81 -13.97
CA LYS A 833 -33.49 -13.34 -14.83
C LYS A 833 -33.25 -12.94 -16.29
N PRO A 834 -33.72 -13.73 -17.27
CA PRO A 834 -33.63 -13.38 -18.68
C PRO A 834 -34.17 -11.98 -19.01
N GLU A 835 -35.25 -11.53 -18.35
CA GLU A 835 -35.87 -10.22 -18.62
C GLU A 835 -35.05 -9.04 -18.12
N ASP A 836 -34.10 -9.25 -17.21
CA ASP A 836 -33.14 -8.21 -16.83
C ASP A 836 -31.99 -8.15 -17.87
N CYS A 837 -31.52 -9.30 -18.40
CA CYS A 837 -30.52 -9.34 -19.49
C CYS A 837 -31.08 -8.77 -20.81
N ASP A 838 -32.35 -9.04 -21.11
CA ASP A 838 -33.07 -8.49 -22.27
C ASP A 838 -33.32 -6.96 -22.16
N ARG A 839 -33.20 -6.34 -20.98
CA ARG A 839 -33.24 -4.87 -20.80
C ARG A 839 -31.89 -4.19 -21.01
N ILE A 840 -30.81 -4.92 -20.76
CA ILE A 840 -29.45 -4.38 -20.80
C ILE A 840 -28.88 -4.47 -22.22
N LEU A 841 -29.24 -5.52 -22.97
CA LEU A 841 -28.83 -5.71 -24.36
C LEU A 841 -29.09 -4.47 -25.24
N PRO A 842 -30.27 -3.81 -25.24
CA PRO A 842 -30.50 -2.58 -26.02
C PRO A 842 -29.64 -1.37 -25.60
N LEU A 843 -29.10 -1.36 -24.39
CA LEU A 843 -28.23 -0.30 -23.88
C LEU A 843 -26.75 -0.60 -24.21
N VAL A 844 -26.34 -1.87 -24.15
CA VAL A 844 -25.08 -2.35 -24.71
C VAL A 844 -24.98 -2.04 -26.21
N GLU A 845 -26.09 -2.15 -26.94
CA GLU A 845 -26.16 -1.77 -28.36
C GLU A 845 -25.91 -0.26 -28.63
N THR A 846 -25.95 0.61 -27.61
CA THR A 846 -25.65 2.06 -27.72
C THR A 846 -24.20 2.43 -27.43
N ILE A 847 -23.36 1.48 -27.02
CA ILE A 847 -21.90 1.68 -26.94
C ILE A 847 -21.37 1.74 -28.39
N THR A 848 -20.61 2.77 -28.76
CA THR A 848 -20.03 2.87 -30.12
C THR A 848 -18.62 2.30 -30.21
N ASP A 849 -17.92 2.14 -29.08
CA ASP A 849 -16.74 1.28 -29.04
C ASP A 849 -17.12 -0.20 -29.24
N ASN A 850 -16.65 -0.77 -30.36
CA ASN A 850 -16.91 -2.16 -30.73
C ASN A 850 -16.28 -3.15 -29.76
N PHE A 851 -15.19 -2.76 -29.10
CA PHE A 851 -14.44 -3.67 -28.26
C PHE A 851 -15.23 -3.93 -26.97
N ALA A 852 -15.42 -2.89 -26.15
CA ALA A 852 -16.32 -2.83 -25.02
C ALA A 852 -17.67 -3.53 -25.27
N LYS A 853 -18.33 -3.19 -26.38
CA LYS A 853 -19.60 -3.79 -26.80
C LYS A 853 -19.50 -5.31 -26.95
N ASN A 854 -18.47 -5.83 -27.63
CA ASN A 854 -18.34 -7.26 -27.90
C ASN A 854 -18.24 -8.12 -26.62
N ILE A 855 -17.65 -7.61 -25.54
CA ILE A 855 -17.64 -8.37 -24.27
C ILE A 855 -18.81 -8.03 -23.35
N ALA A 856 -19.43 -6.86 -23.50
CA ALA A 856 -20.77 -6.62 -22.98
C ALA A 856 -21.82 -7.60 -23.58
N LEU A 857 -21.58 -8.11 -24.79
CA LEU A 857 -22.32 -9.24 -25.36
C LEU A 857 -21.89 -10.61 -24.77
N GLY A 858 -20.58 -10.86 -24.58
CA GLY A 858 -20.08 -12.09 -23.93
C GLY A 858 -20.60 -12.28 -22.50
N ALA A 859 -20.65 -11.18 -21.75
CA ALA A 859 -21.38 -11.00 -20.49
C ALA A 859 -22.83 -11.53 -20.54
N VAL A 860 -23.61 -10.99 -21.49
CA VAL A 860 -25.02 -11.36 -21.69
C VAL A 860 -25.15 -12.82 -22.15
N ALA A 861 -24.20 -13.33 -22.94
CA ALA A 861 -24.14 -14.76 -23.28
C ALA A 861 -23.95 -15.65 -22.03
N SER A 862 -23.07 -15.27 -21.10
CA SER A 862 -22.90 -15.98 -19.83
C SER A 862 -24.17 -15.96 -18.97
N CYS A 863 -24.87 -14.82 -18.88
CA CYS A 863 -26.22 -14.76 -18.30
C CYS A 863 -27.18 -15.80 -18.94
N PHE A 864 -27.22 -15.89 -20.27
CA PHE A 864 -28.11 -16.84 -20.94
C PHE A 864 -27.73 -18.31 -20.69
N THR A 865 -26.46 -18.66 -20.49
CA THR A 865 -26.10 -20.03 -20.08
C THR A 865 -26.45 -20.30 -18.61
N GLN A 866 -26.20 -19.35 -17.70
CA GLN A 866 -26.57 -19.49 -16.28
C GLN A 866 -28.09 -19.60 -16.07
N THR A 867 -28.88 -18.90 -16.89
CA THR A 867 -30.36 -18.98 -16.91
C THR A 867 -30.92 -20.13 -17.76
N GLY A 868 -30.08 -21.09 -18.19
CA GLY A 868 -30.49 -22.34 -18.86
C GLY A 868 -30.80 -22.23 -20.35
N GLN A 869 -30.54 -21.08 -20.98
CA GLN A 869 -30.76 -20.82 -22.42
C GLN A 869 -29.46 -20.98 -23.23
N THR A 870 -28.76 -22.12 -23.09
CA THR A 870 -27.46 -22.37 -23.74
C THR A 870 -27.47 -22.14 -25.25
N SER A 871 -28.55 -22.48 -25.96
CA SER A 871 -28.68 -22.19 -27.41
C SER A 871 -28.69 -20.68 -27.72
N ARG A 872 -29.32 -19.86 -26.87
CA ARG A 872 -29.37 -18.39 -27.01
C ARG A 872 -28.04 -17.75 -26.60
N SER A 873 -27.38 -18.32 -25.59
CA SER A 873 -26.00 -18.00 -25.23
C SER A 873 -25.05 -18.21 -26.41
N LEU A 874 -25.06 -19.39 -27.02
CA LEU A 874 -24.20 -19.72 -28.17
C LEU A 874 -24.50 -18.84 -29.39
N GLN A 875 -25.76 -18.50 -29.68
CA GLN A 875 -26.11 -17.52 -30.73
C GLN A 875 -25.46 -16.14 -30.49
N ILE A 876 -25.38 -15.69 -29.23
CA ILE A 876 -24.73 -14.42 -28.90
C ILE A 876 -23.21 -14.57 -29.01
N VAL A 877 -22.62 -15.69 -28.55
CA VAL A 877 -21.19 -16.00 -28.80
C VAL A 877 -20.87 -16.05 -30.29
N GLU A 878 -21.79 -16.52 -31.15
CA GLU A 878 -21.64 -16.46 -32.61
C GLU A 878 -21.60 -15.02 -33.14
N THR A 879 -22.41 -14.10 -32.59
CA THR A 879 -22.39 -12.67 -32.98
C THR A 879 -21.12 -11.90 -32.58
N ILE A 880 -20.35 -12.37 -31.58
CA ILE A 880 -19.10 -11.71 -31.17
C ILE A 880 -18.06 -11.80 -32.30
N SER A 881 -17.64 -10.65 -32.83
CA SER A 881 -16.71 -10.57 -33.97
C SER A 881 -15.25 -10.75 -33.57
N GLU A 882 -14.86 -10.22 -32.41
CA GLU A 882 -13.47 -10.25 -31.94
C GLU A 882 -13.09 -11.64 -31.39
N PRO A 883 -11.92 -12.20 -31.79
CA PRO A 883 -11.58 -13.60 -31.48
C PRO A 883 -11.36 -13.83 -29.97
N ASP A 884 -10.82 -12.83 -29.28
CA ASP A 884 -10.45 -12.93 -27.88
C ASP A 884 -11.69 -12.89 -26.95
N PRO A 885 -12.60 -11.90 -27.06
CA PRO A 885 -13.95 -11.96 -26.48
C PRO A 885 -14.72 -13.26 -26.76
N LYS A 886 -14.58 -13.83 -27.97
CA LYS A 886 -15.22 -15.11 -28.34
C LYS A 886 -14.62 -16.30 -27.59
N ILE A 887 -13.30 -16.36 -27.41
CA ILE A 887 -12.61 -17.43 -26.67
C ILE A 887 -13.01 -17.45 -25.19
N TRP A 888 -13.10 -16.28 -24.54
CA TRP A 888 -13.53 -16.22 -23.12
C TRP A 888 -15.00 -16.59 -22.95
N ALA A 889 -15.86 -16.15 -23.87
CA ALA A 889 -17.26 -16.55 -23.85
C ALA A 889 -17.42 -18.08 -24.02
N LEU A 890 -16.58 -18.74 -24.85
CA LEU A 890 -16.55 -20.21 -24.94
C LEU A 890 -16.02 -20.88 -23.66
N ARG A 891 -14.98 -20.34 -23.02
CA ARG A 891 -14.48 -20.79 -21.70
C ARG A 891 -15.59 -20.71 -20.65
N ASP A 892 -16.29 -19.59 -20.59
CA ASP A 892 -17.30 -19.30 -19.57
C ASP A 892 -18.57 -20.11 -19.77
N VAL A 893 -19.00 -20.34 -21.02
CA VAL A 893 -20.07 -21.28 -21.35
C VAL A 893 -19.69 -22.71 -20.98
N ALA A 894 -18.49 -23.18 -21.35
CA ALA A 894 -18.03 -24.53 -20.97
C ALA A 894 -17.93 -24.71 -19.45
N THR A 895 -17.39 -23.72 -18.73
CA THR A 895 -17.24 -23.75 -17.27
C THR A 895 -18.60 -23.66 -16.56
N SER A 896 -19.54 -22.87 -17.10
CA SER A 896 -20.91 -22.79 -16.58
C SER A 896 -21.70 -24.07 -16.83
N LEU A 897 -21.50 -24.74 -17.97
CA LEU A 897 -22.07 -26.07 -18.24
C LEU A 897 -21.50 -27.15 -17.30
N ALA A 898 -20.20 -27.07 -16.97
CA ALA A 898 -19.59 -27.97 -15.98
C ALA A 898 -20.19 -27.75 -14.58
N LYS A 899 -20.37 -26.49 -14.16
CA LYS A 899 -21.09 -26.12 -12.91
C LYS A 899 -22.55 -26.59 -12.93
N ALA A 900 -23.21 -26.56 -14.08
CA ALA A 900 -24.55 -27.12 -14.30
C ALA A 900 -24.59 -28.66 -14.41
N GLY A 901 -23.45 -29.35 -14.22
CA GLY A 901 -23.33 -30.81 -14.23
C GLY A 901 -23.28 -31.47 -15.60
N ASN A 902 -23.37 -30.71 -16.69
CA ASN A 902 -23.35 -31.20 -18.07
C ASN A 902 -21.90 -31.42 -18.56
N SER A 903 -21.25 -32.42 -17.97
CA SER A 903 -19.82 -32.68 -18.12
C SER A 903 -19.38 -32.99 -19.55
N GLN A 904 -20.22 -33.70 -20.33
CA GLN A 904 -19.90 -34.06 -21.71
C GLN A 904 -20.00 -32.87 -22.67
N GLU A 905 -20.99 -31.99 -22.50
CA GLU A 905 -21.13 -30.80 -23.35
C GLU A 905 -20.12 -29.72 -22.98
N ALA A 906 -19.83 -29.56 -21.68
CA ALA A 906 -18.72 -28.73 -21.20
C ALA A 906 -17.38 -29.17 -21.82
N LEU A 907 -17.07 -30.47 -21.78
CA LEU A 907 -15.84 -31.02 -22.38
C LEU A 907 -15.82 -30.86 -23.90
N LYS A 908 -16.96 -31.04 -24.58
CA LYS A 908 -17.09 -30.82 -26.02
C LYS A 908 -16.81 -29.37 -26.41
N ILE A 909 -17.35 -28.39 -25.68
CA ILE A 909 -17.10 -26.96 -25.95
C ILE A 909 -15.65 -26.60 -25.59
N ALA A 910 -15.11 -27.10 -24.48
CA ALA A 910 -13.69 -26.93 -24.13
C ALA A 910 -12.74 -27.50 -25.20
N GLN A 911 -13.12 -28.60 -25.88
CA GLN A 911 -12.39 -29.16 -27.01
C GLN A 911 -12.51 -28.33 -28.30
N THR A 912 -13.49 -27.42 -28.42
CA THR A 912 -13.59 -26.46 -29.55
C THR A 912 -12.81 -25.16 -29.33
N ILE A 913 -12.22 -24.95 -28.15
CA ILE A 913 -11.36 -23.78 -27.87
C ILE A 913 -10.06 -23.91 -28.71
N PRO A 914 -9.73 -22.94 -29.59
CA PRO A 914 -8.56 -23.06 -30.47
C PRO A 914 -7.20 -22.91 -29.78
N ASP A 915 -7.17 -22.26 -28.61
CA ASP A 915 -5.96 -22.01 -27.83
C ASP A 915 -5.68 -23.19 -26.88
N GLU A 916 -4.59 -23.92 -27.09
CA GLU A 916 -4.31 -25.18 -26.38
C GLU A 916 -4.05 -24.97 -24.88
N SER A 917 -3.60 -23.78 -24.46
CA SER A 917 -3.41 -23.41 -23.05
C SER A 917 -4.75 -23.17 -22.35
N THR A 918 -5.65 -22.41 -22.97
CA THR A 918 -7.02 -22.19 -22.52
C THR A 918 -7.83 -23.48 -22.54
N LYS A 919 -7.66 -24.32 -23.56
CA LYS A 919 -8.23 -25.67 -23.64
C LYS A 919 -7.73 -26.57 -22.51
N THR A 920 -6.43 -26.67 -22.29
CA THR A 920 -5.86 -27.51 -21.21
C THR A 920 -6.30 -27.02 -19.83
N SER A 921 -6.25 -25.72 -19.57
CA SER A 921 -6.72 -25.15 -18.29
C SER A 921 -8.22 -25.29 -18.10
N THR A 922 -9.05 -25.18 -19.15
CA THR A 922 -10.50 -25.46 -19.08
C THR A 922 -10.76 -26.95 -18.81
N VAL A 923 -10.02 -27.86 -19.45
CA VAL A 923 -10.12 -29.32 -19.21
C VAL A 923 -9.71 -29.68 -17.78
N SER A 924 -8.65 -29.09 -17.25
CA SER A 924 -8.25 -29.24 -15.84
C SER A 924 -9.28 -28.66 -14.87
N GLN A 925 -9.87 -27.50 -15.17
CA GLN A 925 -10.97 -26.92 -14.38
C GLN A 925 -12.22 -27.81 -14.41
N ILE A 926 -12.57 -28.40 -15.56
CA ILE A 926 -13.65 -29.39 -15.67
C ILE A 926 -13.32 -30.62 -14.80
N ALA A 927 -12.11 -31.17 -14.88
CA ALA A 927 -11.71 -32.31 -14.05
C ALA A 927 -11.79 -32.00 -12.54
N PHE A 928 -11.35 -30.80 -12.12
CA PHE A 928 -11.45 -30.34 -10.74
C PHE A 928 -12.91 -30.17 -10.29
N ILE A 929 -13.76 -29.52 -11.09
CA ILE A 929 -15.20 -29.39 -10.82
C ILE A 929 -15.84 -30.77 -10.65
N LEU A 930 -15.53 -31.74 -11.51
CA LEU A 930 -16.05 -33.11 -11.42
C LEU A 930 -15.55 -33.85 -10.17
N ALA A 931 -14.29 -33.64 -9.76
CA ALA A 931 -13.75 -34.19 -8.52
C ALA A 931 -14.46 -33.61 -7.28
N GLN A 932 -14.72 -32.29 -7.26
CA GLN A 932 -15.47 -31.63 -6.18
C GLN A 932 -16.94 -32.07 -6.16
N MET A 933 -17.56 -32.30 -7.32
CA MET A 933 -18.89 -32.92 -7.45
C MET A 933 -18.92 -34.43 -7.11
N GLY A 934 -17.79 -35.00 -6.67
CA GLY A 934 -17.69 -36.41 -6.26
C GLY A 934 -17.73 -37.43 -7.40
N LYS A 935 -17.73 -36.98 -8.67
CA LYS A 935 -17.72 -37.78 -9.90
C LYS A 935 -16.31 -38.29 -10.23
N LEU A 936 -15.74 -39.07 -9.33
CA LEU A 936 -14.30 -39.40 -9.33
C LEU A 936 -13.85 -40.15 -10.59
N ASP A 937 -14.68 -41.05 -11.13
CA ASP A 937 -14.35 -41.78 -12.37
C ASP A 937 -14.38 -40.89 -13.62
N GLU A 938 -15.30 -39.91 -13.69
CA GLU A 938 -15.29 -38.88 -14.75
C GLU A 938 -14.03 -38.00 -14.61
N ALA A 939 -13.71 -37.56 -13.39
CA ALA A 939 -12.53 -36.74 -13.11
C ALA A 939 -11.21 -37.47 -13.46
N LEU A 940 -11.07 -38.75 -13.10
CA LEU A 940 -9.92 -39.59 -13.50
C LEU A 940 -9.91 -39.89 -15.01
N GLY A 941 -11.07 -39.99 -15.64
CA GLY A 941 -11.20 -40.09 -17.09
C GLY A 941 -10.64 -38.86 -17.80
N VAL A 942 -11.03 -37.66 -17.36
CA VAL A 942 -10.52 -36.39 -17.89
C VAL A 942 -9.03 -36.20 -17.55
N ALA A 943 -8.58 -36.54 -16.33
CA ALA A 943 -7.17 -36.43 -15.93
C ALA A 943 -6.21 -37.25 -16.82
N LYS A 944 -6.66 -38.39 -17.36
CA LYS A 944 -5.89 -39.20 -18.31
C LYS A 944 -5.72 -38.54 -19.68
N THR A 945 -6.54 -37.56 -20.03
CA THR A 945 -6.44 -36.81 -21.30
C THR A 945 -5.46 -35.62 -21.23
N ILE A 946 -5.06 -35.22 -20.01
CA ILE A 946 -4.06 -34.18 -19.79
C ILE A 946 -2.67 -34.71 -20.20
N SER A 947 -1.80 -33.82 -20.70
CA SER A 947 -0.40 -34.14 -21.02
C SER A 947 0.52 -33.96 -19.80
N GLU A 948 0.45 -32.79 -19.18
CA GLU A 948 1.29 -32.28 -18.09
C GLU A 948 1.37 -33.18 -16.83
N PRO A 949 2.56 -33.42 -16.24
CA PRO A 949 2.71 -34.14 -14.97
C PRO A 949 2.12 -33.41 -13.75
N SER A 950 2.22 -32.07 -13.69
CA SER A 950 1.76 -31.24 -12.57
C SER A 950 0.24 -31.33 -12.40
N GLY A 951 -0.54 -31.00 -13.44
CA GLY A 951 -2.00 -31.15 -13.45
C GLY A 951 -2.48 -32.57 -13.21
N LYS A 952 -1.74 -33.59 -13.66
CA LYS A 952 -2.01 -35.00 -13.30
C LYS A 952 -1.81 -35.27 -11.82
N ALA A 953 -0.67 -34.90 -11.25
CA ALA A 953 -0.37 -35.11 -9.84
C ALA A 953 -1.38 -34.40 -8.94
N ASP A 954 -1.84 -33.20 -9.33
CA ASP A 954 -2.85 -32.41 -8.63
C ASP A 954 -4.24 -33.07 -8.63
N ILE A 955 -4.71 -33.54 -9.79
CA ILE A 955 -6.00 -34.26 -9.86
C ILE A 955 -5.88 -35.63 -9.18
N PHE A 956 -4.72 -36.29 -9.23
CA PHE A 956 -4.50 -37.56 -8.56
C PHE A 956 -4.48 -37.42 -7.03
N SER A 957 -3.86 -36.37 -6.47
CA SER A 957 -3.93 -36.09 -5.03
C SER A 957 -5.34 -35.65 -4.61
N THR A 958 -6.00 -34.78 -5.40
CA THR A 958 -7.38 -34.35 -5.15
C THR A 958 -8.36 -35.54 -5.13
N VAL A 959 -8.25 -36.46 -6.09
CA VAL A 959 -9.06 -37.69 -6.11
C VAL A 959 -8.64 -38.66 -5.01
N ALA A 960 -7.35 -38.76 -4.66
CA ALA A 960 -6.90 -39.58 -3.53
C ALA A 960 -7.51 -39.12 -2.19
N VAL A 961 -7.63 -37.81 -1.94
CA VAL A 961 -8.38 -37.27 -0.79
C VAL A 961 -9.83 -37.73 -0.84
N LYS A 962 -10.52 -37.58 -1.99
CA LYS A 962 -11.93 -37.99 -2.13
C LYS A 962 -12.17 -39.51 -2.08
N LEU A 963 -11.13 -40.33 -2.27
CA LEU A 963 -11.16 -41.77 -2.02
C LEU A 963 -10.88 -42.09 -0.55
N ALA A 964 -9.99 -41.35 0.12
CA ALA A 964 -9.75 -41.47 1.56
C ALA A 964 -10.98 -41.07 2.38
N GLU A 965 -11.68 -39.99 2.01
CA GLU A 965 -12.99 -39.59 2.57
C GLU A 965 -14.05 -40.70 2.45
N LYS A 966 -14.01 -41.48 1.36
CA LYS A 966 -14.89 -42.63 1.11
C LYS A 966 -14.39 -43.94 1.75
N GLY A 967 -13.34 -43.90 2.56
CA GLY A 967 -12.75 -45.08 3.22
C GLY A 967 -12.01 -46.04 2.28
N GLN A 968 -11.77 -45.66 1.02
CA GLN A 968 -11.10 -46.50 0.00
C GLN A 968 -9.58 -46.37 0.11
N GLU A 969 -9.07 -46.65 1.31
CA GLU A 969 -7.72 -46.30 1.78
C GLU A 969 -6.59 -46.87 0.91
N SER A 970 -6.74 -48.10 0.37
CA SER A 970 -5.76 -48.70 -0.53
C SER A 970 -5.67 -47.97 -1.88
N GLN A 971 -6.79 -47.50 -2.43
CA GLN A 971 -6.84 -46.76 -3.69
C GLN A 971 -6.31 -45.33 -3.51
N ALA A 972 -6.71 -44.67 -2.42
CA ALA A 972 -6.16 -43.37 -2.02
C ALA A 972 -4.63 -43.43 -1.86
N THR A 973 -4.10 -44.42 -1.12
CA THR A 973 -2.65 -44.59 -0.92
C THR A 973 -1.92 -44.86 -2.25
N SER A 974 -2.53 -45.63 -3.16
CA SER A 974 -1.95 -45.88 -4.50
C SER A 974 -1.93 -44.63 -5.39
N LEU A 975 -2.94 -43.76 -5.31
CA LEU A 975 -2.98 -42.50 -6.07
C LEU A 975 -2.09 -41.42 -5.47
N PHE A 976 -1.95 -41.35 -4.14
CA PHE A 976 -0.92 -40.51 -3.51
C PHE A 976 0.50 -40.95 -3.89
N ALA A 977 0.76 -42.26 -3.98
CA ALA A 977 2.05 -42.75 -4.46
C ALA A 977 2.33 -42.34 -5.92
N GLN A 978 1.33 -42.46 -6.82
CA GLN A 978 1.43 -41.98 -8.20
C GLN A 978 1.59 -40.45 -8.28
N ALA A 979 0.92 -39.68 -7.42
CA ALA A 979 1.07 -38.22 -7.36
C ALA A 979 2.49 -37.82 -6.89
N LEU A 980 3.06 -38.53 -5.90
CA LEU A 980 4.44 -38.34 -5.45
C LEU A 980 5.47 -38.75 -6.51
N GLU A 981 5.22 -39.85 -7.24
CA GLU A 981 6.05 -40.28 -8.36
C GLU A 981 6.06 -39.21 -9.46
N LEU A 982 4.88 -38.77 -9.92
CA LEU A 982 4.73 -37.67 -10.88
C LEU A 982 5.40 -36.38 -10.39
N ALA A 983 5.19 -35.96 -9.14
CA ALA A 983 5.85 -34.80 -8.56
C ALA A 983 7.38 -34.96 -8.48
N SER A 984 7.90 -36.17 -8.28
CA SER A 984 9.34 -36.43 -8.31
C SER A 984 9.96 -36.27 -9.71
N THR A 985 9.18 -36.49 -10.78
CA THR A 985 9.57 -36.28 -12.18
C THR A 985 9.50 -34.82 -12.65
N ILE A 986 8.97 -33.90 -11.82
CA ILE A 986 9.03 -32.45 -12.11
C ILE A 986 10.49 -32.01 -12.10
N SER A 987 10.92 -31.35 -13.17
CA SER A 987 12.32 -30.99 -13.43
C SER A 987 12.79 -29.70 -12.76
N ASP A 988 11.86 -28.88 -12.27
CA ASP A 988 12.17 -27.70 -11.45
C ASP A 988 12.04 -28.01 -9.96
N ASP A 989 13.05 -27.65 -9.18
CA ASP A 989 13.03 -27.77 -7.72
C ASP A 989 11.99 -26.86 -7.05
N TYR A 990 11.62 -25.69 -7.60
CA TYR A 990 10.56 -24.86 -7.03
C TYR A 990 9.16 -25.46 -7.28
N ASP A 991 8.80 -25.74 -8.53
CA ASP A 991 7.53 -26.41 -8.86
C ASP A 991 7.39 -27.76 -8.15
N LYS A 992 8.50 -28.52 -8.02
CA LYS A 992 8.57 -29.76 -7.26
C LYS A 992 8.39 -29.55 -5.76
N ALA A 993 9.06 -28.59 -5.14
CA ALA A 993 8.85 -28.25 -3.74
C ALA A 993 7.41 -27.79 -3.48
N TYR A 994 6.82 -27.02 -4.40
CA TYR A 994 5.43 -26.56 -4.32
C TYR A 994 4.42 -27.70 -4.50
N MET A 995 4.67 -28.65 -5.40
CA MET A 995 3.83 -29.84 -5.55
C MET A 995 4.00 -30.85 -4.41
N LEU A 996 5.21 -31.02 -3.86
CA LEU A 996 5.42 -31.81 -2.63
C LEU A 996 4.75 -31.16 -1.41
N ARG A 997 4.78 -29.82 -1.30
CA ARG A 997 4.00 -29.05 -0.32
C ARG A 997 2.50 -29.34 -0.43
N ARG A 998 1.93 -29.22 -1.65
CA ARG A 998 0.51 -29.51 -1.92
C ARG A 998 0.14 -30.96 -1.63
N ILE A 999 0.98 -31.92 -2.04
CA ILE A 999 0.73 -33.34 -1.75
C ILE A 999 0.81 -33.61 -0.24
N SER A 1000 1.76 -33.02 0.47
CA SER A 1000 1.85 -33.14 1.94
C SER A 1000 0.61 -32.54 2.64
N PHE A 1001 0.11 -31.39 2.19
CA PHE A 1001 -1.16 -30.84 2.66
C PHE A 1001 -2.31 -31.86 2.46
N THR A 1002 -2.47 -32.42 1.26
CA THR A 1002 -3.52 -33.42 0.99
C THR A 1002 -3.34 -34.73 1.77
N LEU A 1003 -2.10 -35.12 2.12
CA LEU A 1003 -1.82 -36.25 3.00
C LEU A 1003 -2.22 -35.96 4.45
N ALA A 1004 -1.97 -34.74 4.95
CA ALA A 1004 -2.43 -34.30 6.26
C ALA A 1004 -3.98 -34.24 6.33
N GLU A 1005 -4.66 -33.78 5.27
CA GLU A 1005 -6.13 -33.83 5.18
C GLU A 1005 -6.67 -35.27 5.18
N ALA A 1006 -6.00 -36.18 4.45
CA ALA A 1006 -6.27 -37.62 4.48
C ALA A 1006 -5.82 -38.34 5.77
N LYS A 1007 -5.43 -37.59 6.82
CA LYS A 1007 -4.95 -38.06 8.13
C LYS A 1007 -3.72 -38.99 8.06
N LYS A 1008 -2.95 -38.92 6.98
CA LYS A 1008 -1.70 -39.67 6.76
C LYS A 1008 -0.49 -38.92 7.32
N PHE A 1009 -0.56 -38.49 8.58
CA PHE A 1009 0.39 -37.54 9.18
C PHE A 1009 1.86 -37.97 9.07
N ASP A 1010 2.19 -39.24 9.30
CA ASP A 1010 3.58 -39.72 9.17
C ASP A 1010 4.10 -39.68 7.72
N GLN A 1011 3.20 -39.75 6.73
CA GLN A 1011 3.56 -39.56 5.32
C GLN A 1011 3.69 -38.07 4.99
N ALA A 1012 2.81 -37.21 5.52
CA ALA A 1012 2.90 -35.76 5.36
C ALA A 1012 4.21 -35.20 5.96
N LEU A 1013 4.56 -35.59 7.20
CA LEU A 1013 5.83 -35.23 7.84
C LEU A 1013 7.04 -35.73 7.03
N LYS A 1014 7.02 -36.98 6.56
CA LYS A 1014 8.09 -37.53 5.71
C LYS A 1014 8.23 -36.80 4.38
N VAL A 1015 7.13 -36.34 3.77
CA VAL A 1015 7.20 -35.49 2.57
C VAL A 1015 7.74 -34.11 2.93
N ALA A 1016 7.39 -33.53 4.10
CA ALA A 1016 7.94 -32.27 4.59
C ALA A 1016 9.47 -32.32 4.75
N GLU A 1017 10.02 -33.44 5.20
CA GLU A 1017 11.48 -33.67 5.25
C GLU A 1017 12.15 -33.66 3.86
N THR A 1018 11.41 -33.98 2.80
CA THR A 1018 11.91 -33.93 1.41
C THR A 1018 11.75 -32.58 0.71
N ILE A 1019 11.11 -31.60 1.35
CA ILE A 1019 10.96 -30.25 0.80
C ILE A 1019 12.28 -29.47 1.00
N SER A 1020 12.89 -29.07 -0.10
CA SER A 1020 14.20 -28.38 -0.15
C SER A 1020 14.14 -26.91 0.29
N ASN A 1021 12.95 -26.28 0.26
CA ASN A 1021 12.73 -24.91 0.69
C ASN A 1021 12.36 -24.84 2.18
N PRO A 1022 13.16 -24.18 3.05
CA PRO A 1022 12.89 -24.14 4.49
C PRO A 1022 11.55 -23.51 4.88
N THR A 1023 11.12 -22.45 4.19
CA THR A 1023 9.85 -21.76 4.46
C THR A 1023 8.66 -22.66 4.12
N LEU A 1024 8.66 -23.29 2.94
CA LEU A 1024 7.60 -24.24 2.56
C LEU A 1024 7.61 -25.51 3.43
N LYS A 1025 8.77 -25.88 3.99
CA LYS A 1025 8.88 -26.96 4.98
C LYS A 1025 8.25 -26.55 6.31
N ASP A 1026 8.59 -25.40 6.87
CA ASP A 1026 8.01 -24.90 8.13
C ASP A 1026 6.50 -24.66 8.01
N GLU A 1027 6.02 -24.19 6.85
CA GLU A 1027 4.60 -24.10 6.51
C GLU A 1027 3.90 -25.47 6.58
N VAL A 1028 4.51 -26.52 6.00
CA VAL A 1028 3.98 -27.89 6.03
C VAL A 1028 4.06 -28.52 7.42
N LEU A 1029 5.12 -28.26 8.19
CA LEU A 1029 5.22 -28.72 9.57
C LEU A 1029 4.15 -28.04 10.45
N SER A 1030 3.92 -26.73 10.27
CA SER A 1030 2.85 -25.99 10.94
C SER A 1030 1.47 -26.55 10.57
N TYR A 1031 1.18 -26.73 9.27
CA TYR A 1031 -0.07 -27.30 8.80
C TYR A 1031 -0.31 -28.73 9.30
N THR A 1032 0.72 -29.58 9.25
CA THR A 1032 0.63 -30.98 9.72
C THR A 1032 0.47 -31.04 11.24
N ALA A 1033 1.09 -30.13 12.00
CA ALA A 1033 0.87 -30.01 13.44
C ALA A 1033 -0.58 -29.60 13.76
N ILE A 1034 -1.18 -28.66 13.01
CA ILE A 1034 -2.59 -28.29 13.16
C ILE A 1034 -3.49 -29.51 12.92
N LYS A 1035 -3.26 -30.27 11.84
CA LYS A 1035 -4.08 -31.46 11.53
C LYS A 1035 -3.85 -32.65 12.47
N LEU A 1036 -2.65 -32.81 13.03
CA LEU A 1036 -2.38 -33.72 14.15
C LEU A 1036 -3.19 -33.33 15.39
N GLY A 1037 -3.19 -32.05 15.76
CA GLY A 1037 -4.01 -31.51 16.85
C GLY A 1037 -5.50 -31.75 16.62
N GLU A 1038 -6.04 -31.39 15.45
CA GLU A 1038 -7.43 -31.67 15.05
C GLU A 1038 -7.81 -33.16 15.15
N SER A 1039 -6.85 -34.08 14.96
CA SER A 1039 -7.06 -35.52 15.11
C SER A 1039 -7.05 -36.05 16.56
N GLY A 1040 -6.61 -35.22 17.51
CA GLY A 1040 -6.51 -35.54 18.94
C GLY A 1040 -5.10 -35.81 19.46
N ASP A 1041 -4.09 -35.96 18.58
CA ASP A 1041 -2.69 -36.16 18.99
C ASP A 1041 -1.98 -34.82 19.26
N VAL A 1042 -2.46 -34.12 20.28
CA VAL A 1042 -1.97 -32.81 20.68
C VAL A 1042 -0.50 -32.85 21.14
N LYS A 1043 -0.06 -33.99 21.69
CA LYS A 1043 1.32 -34.13 22.21
C LYS A 1043 2.32 -34.23 21.07
N LYS A 1044 2.05 -35.07 20.05
CA LYS A 1044 2.86 -35.10 18.82
C LYS A 1044 2.75 -33.80 18.02
N ALA A 1045 1.59 -33.14 18.02
CA ALA A 1045 1.43 -31.83 17.39
C ALA A 1045 2.37 -30.77 18.00
N ILE A 1046 2.44 -30.68 19.34
CA ILE A 1046 3.37 -29.79 20.05
C ILE A 1046 4.84 -30.16 19.79
N GLU A 1047 5.16 -31.45 19.64
CA GLU A 1047 6.50 -31.90 19.25
C GLU A 1047 6.88 -31.44 17.84
N VAL A 1048 5.99 -31.57 16.85
CA VAL A 1048 6.21 -31.04 15.49
C VAL A 1048 6.44 -29.53 15.52
N VAL A 1049 5.68 -28.75 16.31
CA VAL A 1049 5.90 -27.30 16.43
C VAL A 1049 7.29 -26.94 16.97
N LYS A 1050 7.85 -27.75 17.88
CA LYS A 1050 9.22 -27.53 18.38
C LYS A 1050 10.29 -27.73 17.29
N THR A 1051 9.98 -28.44 16.19
CA THR A 1051 10.90 -28.64 15.05
C THR A 1051 10.84 -27.54 13.99
N ILE A 1052 9.81 -26.69 14.02
CA ILE A 1052 9.69 -25.52 13.14
C ILE A 1052 10.83 -24.54 13.44
N SER A 1053 11.48 -23.98 12.43
CA SER A 1053 12.51 -22.94 12.61
C SER A 1053 11.90 -21.57 12.87
N ASP A 1054 11.01 -21.10 11.99
CA ASP A 1054 10.41 -19.76 12.04
C ASP A 1054 9.48 -19.57 13.25
N THR A 1055 9.61 -18.46 13.97
CA THR A 1055 8.77 -18.11 15.13
C THR A 1055 7.35 -17.73 14.72
N SER A 1056 7.14 -17.14 13.54
CA SER A 1056 5.80 -16.82 13.03
C SER A 1056 4.98 -18.08 12.79
N GLN A 1057 5.58 -19.09 12.15
CA GLN A 1057 4.94 -20.38 11.86
C GLN A 1057 4.65 -21.23 13.12
N LYS A 1058 5.31 -20.92 14.26
CA LYS A 1058 5.02 -21.54 15.56
C LYS A 1058 3.76 -20.98 16.24
N ILE A 1059 3.49 -19.68 16.09
CA ILE A 1059 2.45 -19.03 16.90
C ILE A 1059 1.06 -19.58 16.57
N TRP A 1060 0.73 -19.75 15.27
CA TRP A 1060 -0.56 -20.30 14.85
C TRP A 1060 -0.89 -21.65 15.53
N PRO A 1061 -0.13 -22.74 15.35
CA PRO A 1061 -0.51 -24.04 15.91
C PRO A 1061 -0.60 -24.00 17.46
N LEU A 1062 0.28 -23.23 18.13
CA LEU A 1062 0.22 -23.07 19.58
C LEU A 1062 -1.04 -22.34 20.08
N THR A 1063 -1.71 -21.52 19.26
CA THR A 1063 -3.03 -20.95 19.62
C THR A 1063 -4.20 -21.92 19.43
N LYS A 1064 -4.03 -23.00 18.63
CA LYS A 1064 -5.13 -23.97 18.34
C LYS A 1064 -5.23 -25.08 19.40
N PHE A 1065 -4.10 -25.59 19.88
CA PHE A 1065 -4.05 -26.72 20.83
C PHE A 1065 -4.65 -26.50 22.23
N PRO A 1066 -4.53 -25.32 22.89
CA PRO A 1066 -4.89 -25.14 24.29
C PRO A 1066 -6.31 -25.57 24.68
N ALA A 1067 -7.30 -25.36 23.80
CA ALA A 1067 -8.67 -25.83 23.99
C ALA A 1067 -8.76 -27.37 24.16
N GLN A 1068 -7.93 -28.10 23.42
CA GLN A 1068 -7.87 -29.56 23.42
C GLN A 1068 -7.08 -30.09 24.62
N ILE A 1069 -6.06 -29.35 25.07
CA ILE A 1069 -5.31 -29.64 26.31
C ILE A 1069 -6.22 -29.54 27.53
N VAL A 1070 -7.10 -28.53 27.58
CA VAL A 1070 -8.14 -28.40 28.62
C VAL A 1070 -9.18 -29.51 28.55
N ALA A 1071 -9.60 -29.92 27.35
CA ALA A 1071 -10.48 -31.08 27.19
C ALA A 1071 -9.84 -32.40 27.69
N GLY A 1072 -8.50 -32.50 27.66
CA GLY A 1072 -7.72 -33.57 28.30
C GLY A 1072 -7.50 -33.41 29.81
N GLY A 1073 -7.95 -32.31 30.43
CA GLY A 1073 -7.81 -32.01 31.86
C GLY A 1073 -6.50 -31.32 32.26
N GLU A 1074 -5.60 -31.00 31.32
CA GLU A 1074 -4.27 -30.42 31.60
C GLU A 1074 -4.29 -28.86 31.59
N THR A 1075 -5.29 -28.23 32.21
CA THR A 1075 -5.55 -26.77 32.09
C THR A 1075 -4.34 -25.87 32.33
N ALA A 1076 -3.56 -26.12 33.38
CA ALA A 1076 -2.37 -25.31 33.69
C ALA A 1076 -1.27 -25.40 32.60
N GLN A 1077 -1.23 -26.47 31.81
CA GLN A 1077 -0.34 -26.59 30.65
C GLN A 1077 -0.85 -25.72 29.49
N ALA A 1078 -2.17 -25.70 29.27
CA ALA A 1078 -2.80 -24.85 28.26
C ALA A 1078 -2.55 -23.36 28.54
N GLU A 1079 -2.77 -22.94 29.79
CA GLU A 1079 -2.49 -21.57 30.27
C GLU A 1079 -1.00 -21.23 30.14
N SER A 1080 -0.10 -22.12 30.55
CA SER A 1080 1.36 -21.91 30.43
C SER A 1080 1.81 -21.72 28.97
N ILE A 1081 1.22 -22.46 28.02
CA ILE A 1081 1.50 -22.29 26.59
C ILE A 1081 1.02 -20.91 26.12
N LEU A 1082 -0.19 -20.49 26.49
CA LEU A 1082 -0.70 -19.17 26.11
C LEU A 1082 0.11 -18.02 26.73
N THR A 1083 0.56 -18.14 27.98
CA THR A 1083 1.48 -17.17 28.60
C THR A 1083 2.82 -17.11 27.86
N GLN A 1084 3.36 -18.25 27.41
CA GLN A 1084 4.59 -18.28 26.61
C GLN A 1084 4.41 -17.59 25.25
N ILE A 1085 3.26 -17.77 24.57
CA ILE A 1085 2.93 -17.02 23.34
C ILE A 1085 2.87 -15.52 23.65
N GLY A 1086 2.19 -15.10 24.72
CA GLY A 1086 2.12 -13.69 25.11
C GLY A 1086 3.49 -13.04 25.30
N ASN A 1087 4.42 -13.74 25.96
CA ASN A 1087 5.80 -13.27 26.15
C ASN A 1087 6.59 -13.19 24.83
N LEU A 1088 6.40 -14.14 23.91
CA LEU A 1088 7.01 -14.09 22.57
C LEU A 1088 6.49 -12.90 21.74
N LEU A 1089 5.20 -12.58 21.87
CA LEU A 1089 4.58 -11.44 21.18
C LEU A 1089 5.01 -10.08 21.76
N GLN A 1090 5.30 -9.99 23.06
CA GLN A 1090 5.89 -8.77 23.64
C GLN A 1090 7.30 -8.49 23.09
N GLY A 1091 8.06 -9.54 22.78
CA GLY A 1091 9.39 -9.42 22.14
C GLY A 1091 9.37 -9.24 20.61
N THR A 1092 8.18 -9.15 19.98
CA THR A 1092 8.05 -9.00 18.53
C THR A 1092 8.03 -7.52 18.13
N PRO A 1093 8.95 -7.03 17.27
CA PRO A 1093 9.07 -5.60 16.91
C PRO A 1093 8.12 -5.15 15.80
N ASP A 1094 7.39 -6.07 15.15
CA ASP A 1094 6.39 -5.77 14.13
C ASP A 1094 5.00 -5.66 14.79
N ASP A 1095 4.46 -4.44 14.87
CA ASP A 1095 3.17 -4.18 15.51
C ASP A 1095 1.97 -4.78 14.74
N LEU A 1096 2.05 -5.00 13.42
CA LEU A 1096 0.97 -5.60 12.64
C LEU A 1096 0.88 -7.12 12.90
N VAL A 1097 2.02 -7.81 12.83
CA VAL A 1097 2.14 -9.24 13.18
C VAL A 1097 1.74 -9.46 14.64
N LYS A 1098 2.09 -8.52 15.53
CA LYS A 1098 1.73 -8.54 16.95
C LYS A 1098 0.24 -8.34 17.17
N VAL A 1099 -0.43 -7.38 16.52
CA VAL A 1099 -1.90 -7.20 16.60
C VAL A 1099 -2.65 -8.46 16.18
N ILE A 1100 -2.32 -9.04 15.01
CA ILE A 1100 -2.98 -10.24 14.49
C ILE A 1100 -2.82 -11.43 15.45
N ASN A 1101 -1.65 -11.59 16.05
CA ASN A 1101 -1.39 -12.71 16.96
C ASN A 1101 -1.92 -12.47 18.39
N LEU A 1102 -2.01 -11.21 18.86
CA LEU A 1102 -2.69 -10.85 20.11
C LEU A 1102 -4.19 -11.16 20.02
N HIS A 1103 -4.82 -10.92 18.86
CA HIS A 1103 -6.19 -11.33 18.59
C HIS A 1103 -6.34 -12.87 18.73
N ASN A 1104 -5.54 -13.64 17.98
CA ASN A 1104 -5.57 -15.11 18.04
C ASN A 1104 -5.30 -15.67 19.45
N LEU A 1105 -4.40 -15.03 20.21
CA LEU A 1105 -4.12 -15.35 21.61
C LEU A 1105 -5.34 -15.12 22.51
N ALA A 1106 -6.04 -13.99 22.37
CA ALA A 1106 -7.26 -13.71 23.11
C ALA A 1106 -8.38 -14.74 22.81
N ILE A 1107 -8.54 -15.14 21.55
CA ILE A 1107 -9.47 -16.21 21.16
C ILE A 1107 -9.09 -17.55 21.82
N ALA A 1108 -7.80 -17.86 21.93
CA ALA A 1108 -7.36 -19.09 22.58
C ALA A 1108 -7.63 -19.08 24.10
N TRP A 1109 -7.47 -17.94 24.78
CA TRP A 1109 -7.86 -17.76 26.20
C TRP A 1109 -9.36 -17.99 26.41
N VAL A 1110 -10.22 -17.45 25.53
CA VAL A 1110 -11.67 -17.73 25.53
C VAL A 1110 -11.98 -19.22 25.41
N LYS A 1111 -11.30 -19.93 24.51
CA LYS A 1111 -11.55 -21.36 24.23
C LYS A 1111 -11.14 -22.26 25.38
N ILE A 1112 -10.16 -21.87 26.20
CA ILE A 1112 -9.85 -22.56 27.46
C ILE A 1112 -10.75 -22.16 28.63
N GLY A 1113 -11.64 -21.18 28.43
CA GLY A 1113 -12.66 -20.74 29.37
C GLY A 1113 -12.31 -19.49 30.18
N ASN A 1114 -11.05 -19.05 30.17
CA ASN A 1114 -10.62 -17.82 30.83
C ASN A 1114 -10.97 -16.60 29.97
N THR A 1115 -12.20 -16.10 30.17
CA THR A 1115 -12.73 -14.95 29.42
C THR A 1115 -12.15 -13.63 29.93
N ASP A 1116 -11.86 -13.53 31.23
CA ASP A 1116 -11.43 -12.28 31.85
C ASP A 1116 -10.03 -11.89 31.34
N THR A 1117 -9.06 -12.82 31.34
CA THR A 1117 -7.73 -12.57 30.76
C THR A 1117 -7.77 -12.31 29.24
N ALA A 1118 -8.73 -12.89 28.51
CA ALA A 1118 -8.93 -12.56 27.10
C ALA A 1118 -9.42 -11.11 26.91
N VAL A 1119 -10.36 -10.68 27.74
CA VAL A 1119 -10.90 -9.32 27.73
C VAL A 1119 -9.85 -8.30 28.19
N GLU A 1120 -9.06 -8.60 29.24
CA GLU A 1120 -7.91 -7.78 29.66
C GLU A 1120 -6.89 -7.61 28.51
N LEU A 1121 -6.53 -8.71 27.83
CA LEU A 1121 -5.62 -8.69 26.70
C LEU A 1121 -6.15 -7.80 25.56
N ALA A 1122 -7.42 -7.99 25.17
CA ALA A 1122 -8.07 -7.15 24.16
C ALA A 1122 -8.20 -5.68 24.61
N GLN A 1123 -8.41 -5.44 25.91
CA GLN A 1123 -8.48 -4.10 26.46
C GLN A 1123 -7.12 -3.38 26.49
N SER A 1124 -6.01 -4.12 26.55
CA SER A 1124 -4.64 -3.59 26.52
C SER A 1124 -4.15 -3.16 25.13
N MET A 1125 -4.89 -3.49 24.06
CA MET A 1125 -4.53 -3.13 22.69
C MET A 1125 -4.64 -1.61 22.46
N SER A 1126 -3.61 -1.02 21.85
CA SER A 1126 -3.45 0.44 21.71
C SER A 1126 -4.48 1.12 20.80
N PHE A 1127 -5.01 0.42 19.79
CA PHE A 1127 -5.93 0.97 18.79
C PHE A 1127 -7.38 0.57 19.06
N LYS A 1128 -8.30 1.55 18.97
CA LYS A 1128 -9.74 1.32 19.20
C LYS A 1128 -10.35 0.24 18.28
N SER A 1129 -9.96 0.19 17.00
CA SER A 1129 -10.53 -0.81 16.07
C SER A 1129 -10.12 -2.21 16.49
N ASP A 1130 -8.81 -2.49 16.56
CA ASP A 1130 -8.25 -3.81 16.87
C ASP A 1130 -8.77 -4.35 18.21
N LYS A 1131 -8.98 -3.46 19.18
CA LYS A 1131 -9.65 -3.73 20.46
C LYS A 1131 -11.11 -4.16 20.28
N PHE A 1132 -11.91 -3.44 19.49
CA PHE A 1132 -13.30 -3.82 19.20
C PHE A 1132 -13.41 -5.06 18.31
N ASP A 1133 -12.50 -5.25 17.35
CA ASP A 1133 -12.40 -6.47 16.54
C ASP A 1133 -12.03 -7.69 17.41
N THR A 1134 -11.18 -7.52 18.41
CA THR A 1134 -10.79 -8.60 19.33
C THR A 1134 -11.85 -8.89 20.40
N LEU A 1135 -12.45 -7.87 21.03
CA LEU A 1135 -13.63 -8.05 21.89
C LEU A 1135 -14.81 -8.67 21.11
N GLY A 1136 -14.92 -8.33 19.82
CA GLY A 1136 -15.83 -8.94 18.87
C GLY A 1136 -15.59 -10.43 18.64
N GLY A 1137 -14.37 -10.81 18.25
CA GLY A 1137 -13.98 -12.21 18.10
C GLY A 1137 -14.12 -13.02 19.40
N ILE A 1138 -13.79 -12.44 20.55
CA ILE A 1138 -14.02 -13.04 21.89
C ILE A 1138 -15.49 -13.41 22.06
N ALA A 1139 -16.40 -12.47 21.77
CA ALA A 1139 -17.83 -12.70 21.92
C ALA A 1139 -18.40 -13.64 20.85
N TYR A 1140 -17.89 -13.59 19.61
CA TYR A 1140 -18.19 -14.52 18.53
C TYR A 1140 -17.91 -15.97 18.96
N GLU A 1141 -16.73 -16.23 19.50
CA GLU A 1141 -16.26 -17.56 19.90
C GLU A 1141 -16.94 -18.07 21.19
N LEU A 1142 -17.25 -17.18 22.14
CA LEU A 1142 -18.16 -17.51 23.26
C LEU A 1142 -19.55 -17.92 22.75
N THR A 1143 -20.02 -17.28 21.69
CA THR A 1143 -21.33 -17.55 21.09
C THR A 1143 -21.35 -18.86 20.31
N LEU A 1144 -20.31 -19.16 19.53
CA LEU A 1144 -20.11 -20.49 18.93
C LEU A 1144 -20.08 -21.59 20.00
N ALA A 1145 -19.47 -21.33 21.16
CA ALA A 1145 -19.43 -22.23 22.30
C ALA A 1145 -20.75 -22.30 23.11
N GLY A 1146 -21.85 -21.67 22.64
CA GLY A 1146 -23.15 -21.64 23.30
C GLY A 1146 -23.22 -20.78 24.58
N LYS A 1147 -22.13 -20.09 24.95
CA LYS A 1147 -22.02 -19.26 26.15
C LYS A 1147 -22.53 -17.84 25.89
N LEU A 1148 -23.77 -17.71 25.43
CA LEU A 1148 -24.36 -16.43 25.01
C LEU A 1148 -24.37 -15.38 26.15
N ASP A 1149 -24.58 -15.80 27.40
CA ASP A 1149 -24.48 -14.89 28.57
C ASP A 1149 -23.06 -14.37 28.78
N GLY A 1150 -22.03 -15.17 28.45
CA GLY A 1150 -20.64 -14.74 28.45
C GLY A 1150 -20.36 -13.73 27.34
N ALA A 1151 -20.84 -14.00 26.12
CA ALA A 1151 -20.73 -13.07 25.00
C ALA A 1151 -21.44 -11.73 25.30
N MET A 1152 -22.60 -11.77 25.96
CA MET A 1152 -23.31 -10.57 26.39
C MET A 1152 -22.56 -9.78 27.48
N LYS A 1153 -21.89 -10.44 28.44
CA LYS A 1153 -21.00 -9.74 29.39
C LYS A 1153 -19.87 -9.00 28.68
N VAL A 1154 -19.31 -9.56 27.61
CA VAL A 1154 -18.27 -8.87 26.81
C VAL A 1154 -18.86 -7.61 26.17
N VAL A 1155 -20.08 -7.66 25.62
CA VAL A 1155 -20.81 -6.47 25.14
C VAL A 1155 -21.06 -5.44 26.26
N GLU A 1156 -21.30 -5.89 27.50
CA GLU A 1156 -21.46 -5.01 28.68
C GLU A 1156 -20.14 -4.36 29.13
N THR A 1157 -18.96 -4.95 28.86
CA THR A 1157 -17.66 -4.30 29.12
C THR A 1157 -17.34 -3.17 28.14
N ILE A 1158 -17.99 -3.15 26.98
CA ILE A 1158 -17.84 -2.08 26.00
C ILE A 1158 -18.72 -0.91 26.45
N THR A 1159 -18.17 0.29 26.56
CA THR A 1159 -18.95 1.51 26.85
C THR A 1159 -19.52 2.15 25.58
N ASP A 1160 -18.76 2.11 24.49
CA ASP A 1160 -19.07 2.66 23.16
C ASP A 1160 -20.18 1.89 22.43
N ASP A 1161 -21.17 2.58 21.85
CA ASP A 1161 -22.31 1.92 21.19
C ASP A 1161 -21.99 1.40 19.78
N SER A 1162 -21.02 2.00 19.07
CA SER A 1162 -20.58 1.50 17.77
C SER A 1162 -19.75 0.22 17.94
N GLY A 1163 -18.89 0.19 18.97
CA GLY A 1163 -18.22 -1.02 19.45
C GLY A 1163 -19.22 -2.12 19.83
N LYS A 1164 -20.23 -1.82 20.67
CA LYS A 1164 -21.29 -2.80 21.00
C LYS A 1164 -22.02 -3.31 19.77
N PHE A 1165 -22.35 -2.43 18.83
CA PHE A 1165 -23.02 -2.83 17.59
C PHE A 1165 -22.15 -3.78 16.77
N LYS A 1166 -20.87 -3.43 16.55
CA LYS A 1166 -19.89 -4.24 15.83
C LYS A 1166 -19.80 -5.66 16.43
N VAL A 1167 -19.73 -5.75 17.77
CA VAL A 1167 -19.72 -7.03 18.49
C VAL A 1167 -21.07 -7.77 18.41
N LEU A 1168 -22.22 -7.10 18.55
CA LEU A 1168 -23.54 -7.74 18.40
C LEU A 1168 -23.78 -8.30 17.00
N ILE A 1169 -23.27 -7.67 15.94
CA ILE A 1169 -23.35 -8.22 14.59
C ILE A 1169 -22.48 -9.46 14.42
N GLN A 1170 -21.30 -9.49 15.05
CA GLN A 1170 -20.46 -10.68 15.06
C GLN A 1170 -21.11 -11.82 15.87
N ILE A 1171 -21.65 -11.55 17.07
CA ILE A 1171 -22.47 -12.52 17.84
C ILE A 1171 -23.64 -13.04 16.98
N ALA A 1172 -24.35 -12.16 16.27
CA ALA A 1172 -25.40 -12.57 15.35
C ALA A 1172 -24.85 -13.48 14.24
N GLN A 1173 -23.76 -13.11 13.58
CA GLN A 1173 -23.14 -13.90 12.51
C GLN A 1173 -22.70 -15.30 12.99
N ALA A 1174 -22.18 -15.44 14.21
CA ALA A 1174 -21.91 -16.75 14.82
C ALA A 1174 -23.19 -17.61 14.97
N LEU A 1175 -24.30 -17.01 15.42
CA LEU A 1175 -25.59 -17.69 15.57
C LEU A 1175 -26.26 -18.00 14.22
N ILE A 1176 -25.97 -17.21 13.20
CA ILE A 1176 -26.40 -17.42 11.81
C ILE A 1176 -25.67 -18.62 11.21
N GLU A 1177 -24.35 -18.70 11.39
CA GLU A 1177 -23.51 -19.79 10.90
C GLU A 1177 -23.77 -21.12 11.62
N ASN A 1178 -24.13 -21.08 12.92
CA ASN A 1178 -24.57 -22.25 13.70
C ASN A 1178 -26.09 -22.56 13.62
N GLU A 1179 -26.82 -21.96 12.66
CA GLU A 1179 -28.28 -22.13 12.47
C GLU A 1179 -29.17 -21.85 13.70
N HIS A 1180 -28.67 -21.17 14.74
CA HIS A 1180 -29.39 -20.78 15.95
C HIS A 1180 -30.31 -19.57 15.70
N LYS A 1181 -31.19 -19.68 14.69
CA LYS A 1181 -31.96 -18.56 14.10
C LYS A 1181 -32.77 -17.76 15.13
N GLU A 1182 -33.41 -18.40 16.11
CA GLU A 1182 -34.13 -17.68 17.18
C GLU A 1182 -33.22 -16.82 18.07
N GLN A 1183 -31.99 -17.27 18.34
CA GLN A 1183 -31.03 -16.52 19.13
C GLN A 1183 -30.40 -15.42 18.26
N ALA A 1184 -30.09 -15.73 17.00
CA ALA A 1184 -29.65 -14.75 16.02
C ALA A 1184 -30.66 -13.59 15.91
N ILE A 1185 -31.96 -13.89 15.80
CA ILE A 1185 -33.05 -12.89 15.81
C ILE A 1185 -32.99 -12.05 17.09
N LYS A 1186 -32.97 -12.65 18.28
CA LYS A 1186 -32.91 -11.91 19.56
C LYS A 1186 -31.67 -11.00 19.69
N ILE A 1187 -30.54 -11.37 19.07
CA ILE A 1187 -29.32 -10.54 19.04
C ILE A 1187 -29.39 -9.48 17.95
N LEU A 1188 -29.96 -9.79 16.78
CA LEU A 1188 -30.22 -8.82 15.72
C LEU A 1188 -31.27 -7.79 16.14
N ASP A 1189 -32.26 -8.15 16.95
CA ASP A 1189 -33.23 -7.22 17.55
C ASP A 1189 -32.55 -6.28 18.55
N ARG A 1190 -31.56 -6.77 19.32
CA ARG A 1190 -30.69 -5.94 20.17
C ARG A 1190 -29.78 -5.05 19.33
N ALA A 1191 -29.24 -5.55 18.21
CA ALA A 1191 -28.45 -4.75 17.28
C ALA A 1191 -29.31 -3.67 16.60
N VAL A 1192 -30.57 -3.97 16.23
CA VAL A 1192 -31.57 -2.99 15.78
C VAL A 1192 -31.87 -1.98 16.88
N ALA A 1193 -31.98 -2.40 18.14
CA ALA A 1193 -32.21 -1.48 19.26
C ALA A 1193 -31.01 -0.54 19.51
N ILE A 1194 -29.77 -1.02 19.39
CA ILE A 1194 -28.58 -0.17 19.45
C ILE A 1194 -28.45 0.72 18.20
N ALA A 1195 -28.73 0.20 17.00
CA ALA A 1195 -28.77 1.02 15.79
C ALA A 1195 -29.88 2.08 15.82
N ASN A 1196 -30.98 1.89 16.57
CA ASN A 1196 -31.98 2.93 16.82
C ASN A 1196 -31.65 3.86 18.01
N ARG A 1197 -30.44 3.72 18.60
CA ARG A 1197 -29.96 4.52 19.74
C ARG A 1197 -28.71 5.34 19.38
N ILE A 1198 -27.89 4.79 18.49
CA ILE A 1198 -27.00 5.54 17.57
C ILE A 1198 -27.89 6.44 16.70
#